data_AF-A0A9J7G6M1-F1
#
_entry.id   AF-A0A9J7G6M1-F1
#
_cell.length_a   1.000
_cell.length_b   1.000
_cell.length_c   1.000
_cell.angle_alpha   90.00
_cell.angle_beta   90.00
_cell.angle_gamma   90.00
#
_symmetry.space_group_name_H-M   'P 1'
#
loop_
_entity.id
_entity.type
_entity.pdbx_description
1 polymer ?
#
loop_
_entity_poly.entity_id
_entity_poly.type
_entity_poly.pdbx_seq_one_letter_code
_entity_poly.pdbx_strand_id
1 'polypeptide(L)'
;MSGAYRGRGFGRGRFQSWKRGRGGENFSGSWREREHRADPSKATGKHTSEQTSQPLLLQSTLDQFIPYKGWKLYFSEVYSNSSPFIEKIQAFEKFFTRHIDFYDKDEIERKGSILVDFKELTKDDEITNLIPDIENTLRDTPEKTLACMGLAIHQVLTKDLEQHAAELQAQEGLSSDGETMVNVPHIFARVYNYEPLTHLKNVRANCYGKYISIRGTVVRVGNIKPLCTKMAFRCAACGEIQSFPLPDGKYNLPTKCPVPACRGKSFTPLRSSPLTVTVDWQLIKIQELMSDAQREAGRIPRTIECELVHDLVDSCVPGDTVTITGIVKVSNTEEGSRNKNDKCMFLLYIEANSVSNSKGQKAQTAEDGCQHGTLMEFSLKDLYAIQEIQAEENLLKLIVNSLCPVIFGHELVKAGLVLALFGGSQKYADDKNRIPIRGDPHILIVGDPGLGKSQMLQAACNVAPRGVYVCGNTTTSSGLTVTLSKDSSSGDFALEAGALVLGDQGICGIDEFDKMGNQHQALLEAMEQQSISLAKAGVVCSLPARTSIIAAANPVGGHYNKAKTVSENLKMGSALLSRFDLVFILLDTPNEQHDHLLSEHVIAIRAGKQRAVSSATVARALSQDSNTSVLEVVSEKPLSERLKVAPGETTDPIPHQLLRKYVGYARQYVHPKLSTEAAQALQDFYLELRKQSQRMSSSPITTRQLESLIRLTEARARLELREEATKEDAEDIIEIMKHSMLGTYSDEFGNLDFERSQHGSGMSNRSTAKRFISALNSIAERTYNNIFQFHQLRQIAKELNIQYENPWTIPNMLSMTRIGLAPVLGYLILEEDFNVALGVFALAGLTDLLDGFIARNWANQKSALGSALDPLADKVLISILYVSLTYADLIPVPLTYMIISRDVILIAAVFYVRYRTLPTPRTLAKYFNPCYATARLKPTFISKVNTAVQLILVAASLAAPVFNYADSIYLQILWCCTAFTTAASAYSYYHYGRKTVQVIKGK
;
A
#
# COMPACT_ATOMS: atom_id res chain seq x y z
N MET A 1 -15.26 -43.37 -23.20
CA MET A 1 -14.50 -44.63 -23.29
C MET A 1 -14.17 -45.09 -21.88
N SER A 2 -14.63 -46.31 -21.54
CA SER A 2 -14.34 -47.21 -20.38
C SER A 2 -13.22 -46.78 -19.42
N GLY A 3 -13.42 -46.69 -18.09
CA GLY A 3 -13.60 -47.81 -17.12
C GLY A 3 -12.23 -48.15 -16.50
N ALA A 4 -11.99 -48.44 -15.22
CA ALA A 4 -12.80 -48.75 -14.05
C ALA A 4 -11.90 -48.68 -12.78
N TYR A 5 -12.46 -48.44 -11.59
CA TYR A 5 -11.87 -48.86 -10.32
C TYR A 5 -12.97 -49.49 -9.43
N ARG A 6 -12.87 -50.82 -9.25
CA ARG A 6 -13.44 -51.60 -8.12
C ARG A 6 -12.44 -51.48 -6.95
N GLY A 7 -12.75 -51.56 -5.65
CA GLY A 7 -13.97 -51.91 -4.94
C GLY A 7 -13.66 -52.76 -3.69
N ARG A 8 -14.06 -52.24 -2.51
CA ARG A 8 -14.45 -52.89 -1.23
C ARG A 8 -13.41 -53.35 -0.19
N GLY A 9 -13.72 -52.99 1.07
CA GLY A 9 -13.38 -53.73 2.30
C GLY A 9 -13.64 -53.00 3.63
N PHE A 10 -14.91 -53.03 4.11
CA PHE A 10 -15.48 -52.95 5.50
C PHE A 10 -14.64 -52.41 6.71
N GLY A 11 -15.20 -51.70 7.71
CA GLY A 11 -16.53 -51.85 8.32
C GLY A 11 -16.92 -50.77 9.36
N ARG A 12 -18.12 -50.96 9.94
CA ARG A 12 -19.05 -49.98 10.53
C ARG A 12 -18.92 -49.78 12.06
N GLY A 13 -19.48 -48.66 12.55
CA GLY A 13 -20.07 -48.52 13.90
C GLY A 13 -20.45 -47.05 14.22
N ARG A 14 -21.55 -46.50 13.67
CA ARG A 14 -22.93 -46.37 14.20
C ARG A 14 -23.13 -45.25 15.25
N PHE A 15 -23.82 -44.20 14.80
CA PHE A 15 -24.40 -43.06 15.53
C PHE A 15 -25.67 -43.43 16.32
N GLN A 16 -25.90 -42.76 17.46
CA GLN A 16 -27.21 -42.34 18.01
C GLN A 16 -26.91 -41.23 19.05
N SER A 17 -27.21 -39.95 18.80
CA SER A 17 -28.49 -39.23 18.94
C SER A 17 -28.89 -38.88 20.38
N TRP A 18 -28.93 -37.57 20.64
CA TRP A 18 -29.34 -36.84 21.83
C TRP A 18 -30.79 -37.06 22.34
N LYS A 19 -31.00 -36.79 23.64
CA LYS A 19 -32.20 -36.14 24.19
C LYS A 19 -31.90 -35.32 25.48
N ARG A 20 -32.27 -34.02 25.41
CA ARG A 20 -32.83 -33.04 26.40
C ARG A 20 -32.69 -33.35 27.91
N GLY A 21 -32.44 -32.41 28.84
CA GLY A 21 -32.53 -30.94 28.86
C GLY A 21 -33.10 -30.46 30.23
N ARG A 22 -32.76 -29.22 30.65
CA ARG A 22 -33.10 -28.46 31.89
C ARG A 22 -32.15 -28.74 33.06
N GLY A 23 -31.52 -27.77 33.75
CA GLY A 23 -31.69 -26.33 34.03
C GLY A 23 -31.07 -26.14 35.43
N GLY A 24 -30.66 -25.01 35.99
CA GLY A 24 -30.30 -23.67 35.59
C GLY A 24 -29.44 -23.11 36.75
N GLU A 25 -28.67 -22.06 36.44
CA GLU A 25 -28.15 -20.98 37.32
C GLU A 25 -27.31 -21.25 38.59
N ASN A 26 -26.12 -20.61 38.57
CA ASN A 26 -25.44 -19.80 39.59
C ASN A 26 -25.30 -20.32 41.03
N PHE A 27 -24.06 -20.43 41.53
CA PHE A 27 -23.54 -19.53 42.57
C PHE A 27 -22.04 -19.73 42.86
N SER A 28 -21.43 -18.66 43.36
CA SER A 28 -20.06 -18.50 43.87
C SER A 28 -19.81 -19.25 45.19
N GLY A 29 -18.53 -19.45 45.55
CA GLY A 29 -18.15 -19.85 46.91
C GLY A 29 -16.72 -20.36 47.07
N SER A 30 -15.97 -19.66 47.92
CA SER A 30 -14.59 -19.91 48.34
C SER A 30 -14.44 -20.88 49.53
N TRP A 31 -13.18 -21.21 49.84
CA TRP A 31 -12.57 -21.63 51.12
C TRP A 31 -12.57 -23.12 51.54
N ARG A 32 -11.32 -23.54 51.85
CA ARG A 32 -10.80 -24.29 53.01
C ARG A 32 -10.36 -25.75 52.86
N GLU A 33 -9.13 -25.93 53.34
CA GLU A 33 -8.35 -27.12 53.66
C GLU A 33 -9.06 -28.09 54.63
N ARG A 34 -8.62 -29.36 54.61
CA ARG A 34 -8.39 -30.09 55.87
C ARG A 34 -7.44 -31.29 55.72
N GLU A 35 -6.55 -31.36 56.70
CA GLU A 35 -5.61 -32.42 57.05
C GLU A 35 -6.28 -33.77 57.38
N HIS A 36 -5.51 -34.86 57.29
CA HIS A 36 -5.79 -36.09 58.05
C HIS A 36 -4.51 -36.68 58.65
N ARG A 37 -4.48 -36.69 59.99
CA ARG A 37 -3.67 -37.56 60.85
C ARG A 37 -4.18 -39.00 60.79
N ALA A 38 -3.26 -39.96 60.92
CA ALA A 38 -3.56 -41.31 61.38
C ALA A 38 -2.43 -41.80 62.30
N ASP A 39 -2.82 -42.46 63.38
CA ASP A 39 -1.99 -43.04 64.44
C ASP A 39 -2.72 -44.33 64.91
N PRO A 40 -2.17 -45.20 65.77
CA PRO A 40 -1.29 -46.34 65.44
C PRO A 40 -1.80 -47.69 66.00
N SER A 41 -1.18 -48.84 65.67
CA SER A 41 -0.93 -49.93 66.66
C SER A 41 -0.23 -51.21 66.13
N LYS A 42 0.83 -51.57 66.89
CA LYS A 42 1.32 -52.91 67.32
C LYS A 42 1.90 -53.89 66.29
N ALA A 43 3.21 -54.13 66.35
CA ALA A 43 3.79 -55.24 67.13
C ALA A 43 5.34 -55.18 67.18
N THR A 44 5.84 -55.68 68.30
CA THR A 44 7.14 -55.51 68.99
C THR A 44 8.30 -56.40 68.51
N GLY A 45 9.55 -55.94 68.65
CA GLY A 45 10.74 -56.83 68.65
C GLY A 45 12.12 -56.16 68.69
N LYS A 46 12.60 -55.84 69.91
CA LYS A 46 13.99 -55.74 70.44
C LYS A 46 15.20 -55.32 69.56
N HIS A 47 15.90 -54.32 70.11
CA HIS A 47 17.25 -53.81 69.79
C HIS A 47 18.35 -54.84 69.55
N THR A 48 19.19 -54.58 68.52
CA THR A 48 20.66 -54.66 68.58
C THR A 48 21.24 -53.66 67.57
N SER A 49 22.32 -53.00 67.97
CA SER A 49 23.01 -51.93 67.27
C SER A 49 23.88 -52.44 66.11
N GLU A 50 23.60 -51.99 64.89
CA GLU A 50 24.60 -51.92 63.81
C GLU A 50 24.48 -50.56 63.13
N GLN A 51 25.52 -49.74 63.30
CA GLN A 51 25.77 -48.55 62.51
C GLN A 51 26.02 -49.00 61.06
N THR A 52 25.18 -48.59 60.12
CA THR A 52 25.52 -48.58 58.70
C THR A 52 25.37 -47.17 58.17
N SER A 53 26.54 -46.55 58.03
CA SER A 53 26.82 -45.30 57.34
C SER A 53 26.09 -45.18 56.00
N GLN A 54 25.31 -44.12 55.84
CA GLN A 54 25.03 -43.56 54.52
C GLN A 54 26.37 -43.17 53.87
N PRO A 55 26.60 -43.42 52.57
CA PRO A 55 27.79 -42.91 51.92
C PRO A 55 27.61 -41.40 51.77
N LEU A 56 28.21 -40.65 52.71
CA LEU A 56 28.67 -39.31 52.45
C LEU A 56 29.56 -39.38 51.20
N LEU A 57 29.16 -38.67 50.15
CA LEU A 57 30.01 -38.39 49.01
C LEU A 57 31.28 -37.72 49.55
N LEU A 58 32.34 -38.53 49.67
CA LEU A 58 33.66 -38.08 50.07
C LEU A 58 34.18 -37.20 48.93
N GLN A 59 33.98 -35.90 49.10
CA GLN A 59 34.54 -34.84 48.28
C GLN A 59 36.07 -35.06 48.27
N SER A 60 36.60 -35.40 47.11
CA SER A 60 38.02 -35.73 46.94
C SER A 60 38.88 -34.58 47.43
N THR A 61 39.79 -34.92 48.33
CA THR A 61 40.63 -34.07 49.18
C THR A 61 41.75 -33.34 48.44
N LEU A 62 41.40 -32.46 47.48
CA LEU A 62 42.34 -31.53 46.82
C LEU A 62 41.73 -30.14 46.51
N ASP A 63 40.65 -29.73 47.19
CA ASP A 63 40.14 -28.34 47.13
C ASP A 63 40.67 -27.52 48.33
N GLN A 64 42.00 -27.51 48.54
CA GLN A 64 42.61 -26.68 49.58
C GLN A 64 42.71 -25.22 49.09
N PHE A 65 41.87 -24.36 49.66
CA PHE A 65 41.84 -22.88 49.57
C PHE A 65 41.83 -22.27 48.16
N ILE A 66 40.66 -22.31 47.51
CA ILE A 66 40.35 -21.37 46.42
C ILE A 66 39.72 -20.12 47.06
N PRO A 67 40.34 -18.91 46.97
CA PRO A 67 39.80 -17.70 47.59
C PRO A 67 38.51 -17.20 46.93
N TYR A 68 38.23 -17.63 45.71
CA TYR A 68 37.01 -17.30 44.96
C TYR A 68 36.01 -18.47 45.00
N LYS A 69 34.89 -18.29 45.70
CA LYS A 69 33.85 -19.32 45.90
C LYS A 69 33.22 -19.80 44.56
N GLY A 70 33.22 -18.95 43.53
CA GLY A 70 32.65 -19.22 42.21
C GLY A 70 33.59 -19.76 41.13
N TRP A 71 34.89 -20.01 41.41
CA TRP A 71 35.89 -20.28 40.35
C TRP A 71 35.51 -21.40 39.37
N LYS A 72 35.00 -22.53 39.89
CA LYS A 72 34.60 -23.71 39.09
C LYS A 72 33.38 -23.47 38.19
N LEU A 73 32.62 -22.39 38.40
CA LEU A 73 31.47 -22.05 37.56
C LEU A 73 31.91 -21.36 36.26
N TYR A 74 32.97 -20.54 36.31
CA TYR A 74 33.42 -19.69 35.21
C TYR A 74 34.65 -20.25 34.47
N PHE A 75 35.52 -20.99 35.18
CA PHE A 75 36.76 -21.52 34.61
C PHE A 75 36.80 -23.05 34.71
N SER A 76 37.19 -23.70 33.61
CA SER A 76 37.51 -25.13 33.59
C SER A 76 38.96 -25.43 34.01
N GLU A 77 39.80 -24.40 34.12
CA GLU A 77 41.22 -24.49 34.51
C GLU A 77 41.37 -24.59 36.03
N VAL A 78 42.37 -25.34 36.50
CA VAL A 78 42.70 -25.44 37.93
C VAL A 78 43.21 -24.08 38.43
N TYR A 79 42.72 -23.64 39.58
CA TYR A 79 43.10 -22.36 40.19
C TYR A 79 44.62 -22.28 40.43
N SER A 80 45.23 -21.15 40.04
CA SER A 80 46.64 -20.84 40.29
C SER A 80 46.81 -19.37 40.69
N ASN A 81 47.53 -19.14 41.80
CA ASN A 81 47.82 -17.80 42.35
C ASN A 81 48.63 -16.88 41.40
N SER A 82 49.24 -17.43 40.35
CA SER A 82 50.06 -16.68 39.37
C SER A 82 49.32 -16.36 38.07
N SER A 83 48.01 -16.63 38.00
CA SER A 83 47.27 -16.42 36.76
C SER A 83 47.01 -14.92 36.49
N PRO A 84 47.16 -14.45 35.23
CA PRO A 84 46.88 -13.06 34.85
C PRO A 84 45.40 -12.69 34.95
N PHE A 85 44.53 -13.66 35.27
CA PHE A 85 43.10 -13.44 35.48
C PHE A 85 42.81 -12.83 36.86
N ILE A 86 43.64 -13.12 37.88
CA ILE A 86 43.40 -12.64 39.25
C ILE A 86 43.51 -11.11 39.31
N GLU A 87 44.51 -10.52 38.66
CA GLU A 87 44.66 -9.06 38.57
C GLU A 87 43.43 -8.40 37.93
N LYS A 88 42.90 -9.01 36.86
CA LYS A 88 41.67 -8.54 36.20
C LYS A 88 40.44 -8.68 37.08
N ILE A 89 40.28 -9.81 37.77
CA ILE A 89 39.16 -10.07 38.68
C ILE A 89 39.18 -9.05 39.83
N GLN A 90 40.34 -8.77 40.43
CA GLN A 90 40.47 -7.78 41.50
C GLN A 90 40.12 -6.36 41.04
N ALA A 91 40.49 -6.00 39.81
CA ALA A 91 40.11 -4.71 39.22
C ALA A 91 38.58 -4.60 39.07
N PHE A 92 37.94 -5.63 38.51
CA PHE A 92 36.49 -5.66 38.37
C PHE A 92 35.76 -5.74 39.72
N GLU A 93 36.29 -6.47 40.70
CA GLU A 93 35.69 -6.57 42.04
C GLU A 93 35.61 -5.18 42.70
N LYS A 94 36.67 -4.37 42.60
CA LYS A 94 36.67 -2.98 43.11
C LYS A 94 35.64 -2.09 42.42
N PHE A 95 35.51 -2.22 41.10
CA PHE A 95 34.53 -1.49 40.30
C PHE A 95 33.09 -1.83 40.74
N PHE A 96 32.76 -3.12 40.80
CA PHE A 96 31.41 -3.56 41.15
C PHE A 96 31.07 -3.27 42.61
N THR A 97 32.03 -3.32 43.53
CA THR A 97 31.82 -2.93 44.94
C THR A 97 31.36 -1.48 45.07
N ARG A 98 31.86 -0.56 44.23
CA ARG A 98 31.45 0.85 44.24
C ARG A 98 30.06 1.07 43.65
N HIS A 99 29.68 0.25 42.67
CA HIS A 99 28.45 0.40 41.93
C HIS A 99 27.34 -0.55 42.40
N ILE A 100 27.56 -1.29 43.49
CA ILE A 100 26.64 -2.34 43.95
C ILE A 100 25.25 -1.80 44.27
N ASP A 101 25.17 -0.56 44.78
CA ASP A 101 23.91 0.10 45.13
C ASP A 101 23.06 0.48 43.89
N PHE A 102 23.67 0.59 42.70
CA PHE A 102 22.95 0.89 41.46
C PHE A 102 22.33 -0.36 40.82
N TYR A 103 22.72 -1.55 41.28
CA TYR A 103 22.21 -2.80 40.73
C TYR A 103 21.07 -3.34 41.59
N ASP A 104 19.92 -3.61 40.96
CA ASP A 104 18.81 -4.27 41.62
C ASP A 104 19.14 -5.76 41.83
N LYS A 105 19.38 -6.14 43.09
CA LYS A 105 19.74 -7.50 43.50
C LYS A 105 18.65 -8.51 43.12
N ASP A 106 17.37 -8.13 43.20
CA ASP A 106 16.24 -8.99 42.84
C ASP A 106 16.19 -9.24 41.32
N GLU A 107 16.54 -8.24 40.52
CA GLU A 107 16.59 -8.38 39.06
C GLU A 107 17.72 -9.33 38.63
N ILE A 108 18.87 -9.25 39.32
CA ILE A 108 20.02 -10.12 39.10
C ILE A 108 19.69 -11.57 39.43
N GLU A 109 19.00 -11.83 40.55
CA GLU A 109 18.58 -13.19 40.91
C GLU A 109 17.59 -13.78 39.91
N ARG A 110 16.67 -12.96 39.38
CA ARG A 110 15.66 -13.42 38.40
C ARG A 110 16.25 -13.67 37.01
N LYS A 111 17.10 -12.75 36.51
CA LYS A 111 17.65 -12.84 35.15
C LYS A 111 18.94 -13.64 35.09
N GLY A 112 19.69 -13.73 36.19
CA GLY A 112 21.03 -14.31 36.22
C GLY A 112 22.03 -13.53 35.36
N SER A 113 21.78 -12.24 35.10
CA SER A 113 22.61 -11.41 34.23
C SER A 113 22.66 -9.97 34.71
N ILE A 114 23.75 -9.28 34.37
CA ILE A 114 24.00 -7.88 34.75
C ILE A 114 24.41 -7.09 33.53
N LEU A 115 23.77 -5.93 33.33
CA LEU A 115 24.11 -4.98 32.29
C LEU A 115 25.30 -4.13 32.74
N VAL A 116 26.37 -4.11 31.94
CA VAL A 116 27.57 -3.31 32.21
C VAL A 116 27.80 -2.36 31.05
N ASP A 117 27.83 -1.04 31.31
CA ASP A 117 28.15 -0.06 30.27
C ASP A 117 29.67 -0.06 30.02
N PHE A 118 30.05 -0.29 28.76
CA PHE A 118 31.44 -0.21 28.35
C PHE A 118 32.01 1.20 28.52
N LYS A 119 31.20 2.25 28.35
CA LYS A 119 31.68 3.65 28.48
C LYS A 119 32.05 3.99 29.92
N GLU A 120 31.30 3.47 30.89
CA GLU A 120 31.64 3.63 32.31
C GLU A 120 32.94 2.90 32.63
N LEU A 121 33.11 1.67 32.15
CA LEU A 121 34.36 0.91 32.33
C LEU A 121 35.59 1.65 31.76
N THR A 122 35.45 2.37 30.64
CA THR A 122 36.55 3.13 30.05
C THR A 122 36.84 4.46 30.74
N LYS A 123 35.87 5.04 31.45
CA LYS A 123 36.04 6.33 32.15
C LYS A 123 36.72 6.18 33.51
N ASP A 124 36.68 4.98 34.10
CA ASP A 124 37.25 4.74 35.41
C ASP A 124 38.78 4.58 35.36
N ASP A 125 39.47 5.62 35.83
CA ASP A 125 40.93 5.72 35.86
C ASP A 125 41.61 4.51 36.55
N GLU A 126 40.98 3.91 37.56
CA GLU A 126 41.54 2.76 38.28
C GLU A 126 41.53 1.47 37.45
N ILE A 127 40.51 1.26 36.62
CA ILE A 127 40.45 0.12 35.70
C ILE A 127 41.49 0.32 34.61
N THR A 128 41.64 1.54 34.08
CA THR A 128 42.63 1.85 33.06
C THR A 128 44.06 1.68 33.59
N ASN A 129 44.30 1.98 34.87
CA ASN A 129 45.61 1.76 35.50
C ASN A 129 45.93 0.28 35.73
N LEU A 130 44.94 -0.54 36.11
CA LEU A 130 45.11 -1.98 36.35
C LEU A 130 45.07 -2.81 35.05
N ILE A 131 44.34 -2.33 34.04
CA ILE A 131 44.16 -2.96 32.72
C ILE A 131 44.34 -1.88 31.65
N PRO A 132 45.59 -1.58 31.24
CA PRO A 132 45.89 -0.47 30.32
C PRO A 132 45.29 -0.63 28.91
N ASP A 133 44.84 -1.83 28.54
CA ASP A 133 44.28 -2.16 27.23
C ASP A 133 42.98 -2.97 27.35
N ILE A 134 42.00 -2.49 28.13
CA ILE A 134 40.73 -3.22 28.33
C ILE A 134 39.97 -3.44 27.01
N GLU A 135 40.02 -2.49 26.08
CA GLU A 135 39.36 -2.59 24.78
C GLU A 135 39.95 -3.72 23.93
N ASN A 136 41.28 -3.79 23.82
CA ASN A 136 41.97 -4.84 23.07
C ASN A 136 41.81 -6.21 23.75
N THR A 137 41.85 -6.23 25.09
CA THR A 137 41.67 -7.45 25.89
C THR A 137 40.28 -8.05 25.71
N LEU A 138 39.24 -7.22 25.76
CA LEU A 138 37.87 -7.64 25.52
C LEU A 138 37.68 -8.06 24.05
N ARG A 139 38.31 -7.34 23.11
CA ARG A 139 38.23 -7.64 21.69
C ARG A 139 38.86 -8.98 21.32
N ASP A 140 40.07 -9.26 21.79
CA ASP A 140 40.83 -10.45 21.37
C ASP A 140 40.62 -11.66 22.30
N THR A 141 40.25 -11.45 23.56
CA THR A 141 39.95 -12.53 24.54
C THR A 141 38.62 -12.33 25.27
N PRO A 142 37.48 -12.28 24.56
CA PRO A 142 36.19 -11.94 25.16
C PRO A 142 35.70 -12.98 26.18
N GLU A 143 35.75 -14.28 25.86
CA GLU A 143 35.18 -15.33 26.72
C GLU A 143 35.81 -15.31 28.13
N LYS A 144 37.14 -15.20 28.20
CA LYS A 144 37.86 -15.16 29.48
C LYS A 144 37.62 -13.86 30.23
N THR A 145 37.52 -12.72 29.53
CA THR A 145 37.30 -11.41 30.15
C THR A 145 35.89 -11.29 30.72
N LEU A 146 34.87 -11.74 29.98
CA LEU A 146 33.49 -11.81 30.47
C LEU A 146 33.34 -12.77 31.65
N ALA A 147 34.07 -13.90 31.64
CA ALA A 147 34.13 -14.81 32.78
C ALA A 147 34.79 -14.18 34.02
N CYS A 148 35.87 -13.40 33.85
CA CYS A 148 36.47 -12.61 34.94
C CYS A 148 35.47 -11.60 35.53
N MET A 149 34.70 -10.90 34.68
CA MET A 149 33.67 -9.96 35.13
C MET A 149 32.55 -10.67 35.88
N GLY A 150 32.02 -11.77 35.34
CA GLY A 150 30.97 -12.55 35.99
C GLY A 150 31.41 -13.10 37.35
N LEU A 151 32.65 -13.61 37.46
CA LEU A 151 33.21 -14.08 38.72
C LEU A 151 33.41 -12.96 39.74
N ALA A 152 33.88 -11.79 39.29
CA ALA A 152 34.04 -10.63 40.18
C ALA A 152 32.70 -10.23 40.81
N ILE A 153 31.64 -10.16 40.01
CA ILE A 153 30.31 -9.82 40.53
C ILE A 153 29.76 -10.92 41.44
N HIS A 154 29.91 -12.18 41.05
CA HIS A 154 29.52 -13.33 41.88
C HIS A 154 30.15 -13.24 43.27
N GLN A 155 31.43 -12.86 43.33
CA GLN A 155 32.16 -12.67 44.59
C GLN A 155 31.64 -11.49 45.41
N VAL A 156 31.33 -10.35 44.78
CA VAL A 156 30.77 -9.16 45.46
C VAL A 156 29.39 -9.47 46.03
N LEU A 157 28.50 -10.06 45.23
CA LEU A 157 27.15 -10.43 45.68
C LEU A 157 27.17 -11.50 46.77
N THR A 158 28.06 -12.48 46.67
CA THR A 158 28.21 -13.50 47.73
C THR A 158 28.63 -12.86 49.05
N LYS A 159 29.60 -11.92 49.03
CA LYS A 159 30.04 -11.20 50.24
C LYS A 159 28.94 -10.33 50.82
N ASP A 160 28.20 -9.63 49.98
CA ASP A 160 27.12 -8.73 50.38
C ASP A 160 25.91 -9.49 50.96
N LEU A 161 25.51 -10.62 50.34
CA LEU A 161 24.48 -11.51 50.87
C LEU A 161 24.92 -12.18 52.18
N GLU A 162 26.20 -12.56 52.31
CA GLU A 162 26.75 -13.08 53.56
C GLU A 162 26.69 -12.03 54.68
N GLN A 163 26.97 -10.75 54.37
CA GLN A 163 26.83 -9.64 55.32
C GLN A 163 25.38 -9.44 55.75
N HIS A 164 24.44 -9.36 54.81
CA HIS A 164 23.01 -9.23 55.14
C HIS A 164 22.46 -10.44 55.91
N ALA A 165 22.89 -11.65 55.57
CA ALA A 165 22.51 -12.85 56.31
C ALA A 165 23.06 -12.81 57.74
N ALA A 166 24.30 -12.35 57.93
CA ALA A 166 24.89 -12.18 59.26
C ALA A 166 24.16 -11.09 60.08
N GLU A 167 23.75 -9.99 59.45
CA GLU A 167 22.94 -8.94 60.08
C GLU A 167 21.56 -9.46 60.53
N LEU A 168 20.87 -10.23 59.69
CA LEU A 168 19.59 -10.85 60.03
C LEU A 168 19.73 -11.89 61.14
N GLN A 169 20.77 -12.72 61.09
CA GLN A 169 21.07 -13.70 62.15
C GLN A 169 21.40 -13.03 63.49
N ALA A 170 22.09 -11.88 63.45
CA ALA A 170 22.36 -11.07 64.63
C ALA A 170 21.07 -10.48 65.22
N GLN A 171 20.11 -10.08 64.37
CA GLN A 171 18.78 -9.62 64.80
C GLN A 171 17.92 -10.75 65.37
N GLU A 172 18.04 -11.97 64.85
CA GLU A 172 17.30 -13.16 65.29
C GLU A 172 17.97 -13.91 66.48
N GLY A 173 19.16 -13.49 66.92
CA GLY A 173 19.83 -14.02 68.12
C GLY A 173 20.43 -15.42 67.99
N LEU A 174 20.76 -15.86 66.76
CA LEU A 174 21.37 -17.16 66.47
C LEU A 174 22.92 -17.10 66.55
N SER A 175 23.57 -18.20 66.96
CA SER A 175 25.04 -18.29 67.11
C SER A 175 25.77 -18.35 65.77
N SER A 176 26.83 -17.55 65.63
CA SER A 176 27.62 -17.26 64.41
C SER A 176 28.67 -18.32 64.00
N ASP A 177 28.50 -19.59 64.37
CA ASP A 177 29.55 -20.62 64.18
C ASP A 177 29.41 -21.45 62.89
N GLY A 178 28.40 -21.17 62.06
CA GLY A 178 28.25 -21.77 60.74
C GLY A 178 28.42 -20.73 59.63
N GLU A 179 29.34 -20.95 58.69
CA GLU A 179 29.35 -20.20 57.42
C GLU A 179 27.98 -20.35 56.77
N THR A 180 27.26 -19.24 56.59
CA THR A 180 26.02 -19.20 55.83
C THR A 180 26.33 -19.58 54.38
N MET A 181 25.91 -20.78 53.96
CA MET A 181 26.09 -21.23 52.59
C MET A 181 25.12 -20.47 51.67
N VAL A 182 25.56 -19.32 51.17
CA VAL A 182 24.87 -18.59 50.10
C VAL A 182 25.29 -19.19 48.76
N ASN A 183 24.33 -19.78 48.03
CA ASN A 183 24.59 -20.35 46.71
C ASN A 183 24.05 -19.42 45.62
N VAL A 184 24.91 -18.54 45.12
CA VAL A 184 24.58 -17.63 44.02
C VAL A 184 24.73 -18.38 42.68
N PRO A 185 23.71 -18.36 41.79
CA PRO A 185 23.79 -19.00 40.48
C PRO A 185 24.85 -18.35 39.57
N HIS A 186 25.13 -18.95 38.42
CA HIS A 186 26.05 -18.38 37.43
C HIS A 186 25.49 -17.06 36.88
N ILE A 187 26.28 -15.99 36.91
CA ILE A 187 25.89 -14.63 36.49
C ILE A 187 26.58 -14.26 35.19
N PHE A 188 25.81 -13.83 34.20
CA PHE A 188 26.34 -13.36 32.92
C PHE A 188 26.60 -11.85 32.95
N ALA A 189 27.83 -11.44 32.62
CA ALA A 189 28.17 -10.04 32.40
C ALA A 189 27.81 -9.60 30.97
N ARG A 190 26.74 -8.80 30.84
CA ARG A 190 26.17 -8.33 29.58
C ARG A 190 26.72 -6.93 29.27
N VAL A 191 27.80 -6.86 28.47
CA VAL A 191 28.43 -5.58 28.12
C VAL A 191 27.65 -4.91 26.98
N TYR A 192 27.18 -3.69 27.18
CA TYR A 192 26.50 -2.89 26.14
C TYR A 192 27.28 -1.60 25.83
N ASN A 193 26.89 -0.88 24.76
CA ASN A 193 27.59 0.33 24.26
C ASN A 193 29.07 0.14 23.87
N TYR A 194 29.46 -1.07 23.45
CA TYR A 194 30.80 -1.31 22.92
C TYR A 194 31.01 -0.57 21.59
N GLU A 195 32.00 0.33 21.58
CA GLU A 195 32.51 1.05 20.39
C GLU A 195 33.91 0.50 20.05
N PRO A 196 34.33 0.44 18.77
CA PRO A 196 33.69 0.99 17.57
C PRO A 196 32.64 0.06 16.92
N LEU A 197 31.62 0.68 16.32
CA LEU A 197 30.58 -0.05 15.58
C LEU A 197 31.12 -0.66 14.29
N THR A 198 31.04 -1.98 14.16
CA THR A 198 31.50 -2.71 12.99
C THR A 198 30.38 -2.84 11.97
N HIS A 199 30.57 -2.29 10.77
CA HIS A 199 29.62 -2.51 9.67
C HIS A 199 29.63 -3.97 9.20
N LEU A 200 28.47 -4.53 8.85
CA LEU A 200 28.33 -5.92 8.36
C LEU A 200 29.21 -6.22 7.13
N LYS A 201 29.53 -5.22 6.30
CA LYS A 201 30.49 -5.35 5.19
C LYS A 201 31.92 -5.75 5.62
N ASN A 202 32.31 -5.40 6.84
CA ASN A 202 33.65 -5.61 7.40
C ASN A 202 33.74 -6.91 8.20
N VAL A 203 32.61 -7.52 8.56
CA VAL A 203 32.58 -8.83 9.22
C VAL A 203 33.05 -9.88 8.22
N ARG A 204 34.30 -10.32 8.41
CA ARG A 204 35.01 -11.31 7.60
C ARG A 204 35.80 -12.25 8.53
N ALA A 205 36.61 -13.13 7.98
CA ALA A 205 37.44 -14.07 8.75
C ALA A 205 38.30 -13.39 9.84
N ASN A 206 38.75 -12.15 9.63
CA ASN A 206 39.56 -11.41 10.63
C ASN A 206 38.82 -11.09 11.93
N CYS A 207 37.49 -11.15 11.92
CA CYS A 207 36.65 -10.91 13.09
C CYS A 207 36.40 -12.20 13.89
N TYR A 208 36.83 -13.37 13.40
CA TYR A 208 36.63 -14.64 14.09
C TYR A 208 37.23 -14.63 15.50
N GLY A 209 36.46 -15.08 16.49
CA GLY A 209 36.85 -15.10 17.89
C GLY A 209 36.91 -13.72 18.55
N LYS A 210 36.62 -12.64 17.80
CA LYS A 210 36.67 -11.27 18.32
C LYS A 210 35.32 -10.79 18.83
N TYR A 211 35.37 -9.91 19.82
CA TYR A 211 34.20 -9.16 20.28
C TYR A 211 33.89 -8.02 19.31
N ILE A 212 32.66 -7.96 18.81
CA ILE A 212 32.21 -6.92 17.90
C ILE A 212 30.85 -6.36 18.31
N SER A 213 30.58 -5.12 17.92
CA SER A 213 29.28 -4.48 18.01
C SER A 213 28.75 -4.22 16.60
N ILE A 214 27.55 -4.70 16.31
CA ILE A 214 26.87 -4.52 15.02
C ILE A 214 25.50 -3.87 15.22
N ARG A 215 25.09 -3.00 14.30
CA ARG A 215 23.75 -2.41 14.27
C ARG A 215 23.03 -2.83 13.01
N GLY A 216 21.79 -3.29 13.15
CA GLY A 216 20.99 -3.75 12.02
C GLY A 216 19.51 -3.90 12.35
N THR A 217 18.72 -4.21 11.32
CA THR A 217 17.29 -4.49 11.47
C THR A 217 17.07 -5.99 11.53
N VAL A 218 16.28 -6.46 12.49
CA VAL A 218 15.90 -7.87 12.61
C VAL A 218 14.92 -8.20 11.49
N VAL A 219 15.29 -9.13 10.60
CA VAL A 219 14.45 -9.55 9.47
C VAL A 219 13.68 -10.82 9.80
N ARG A 220 14.35 -11.77 10.46
CA ARG A 220 13.78 -13.08 10.78
C ARG A 220 14.02 -13.42 12.24
N VAL A 221 12.98 -13.93 12.89
CA VAL A 221 13.03 -14.45 14.26
C VAL A 221 12.56 -15.91 14.23
N GLY A 222 13.43 -16.80 14.72
CA GLY A 222 13.13 -18.22 14.88
C GLY A 222 12.35 -18.51 16.17
N ASN A 223 11.81 -19.72 16.24
CA ASN A 223 11.19 -20.23 17.46
C ASN A 223 12.26 -20.52 18.53
N ILE A 224 11.84 -20.41 19.79
CA ILE A 224 12.66 -20.76 20.95
C ILE A 224 12.81 -22.28 21.02
N LYS A 225 14.04 -22.75 21.22
CA LYS A 225 14.38 -24.18 21.33
C LYS A 225 15.27 -24.41 22.56
N PRO A 226 15.14 -25.54 23.26
CA PRO A 226 16.05 -25.90 24.33
C PRO A 226 17.38 -26.44 23.76
N LEU A 227 18.49 -25.75 24.05
CA LEU A 227 19.86 -26.19 23.80
C LEU A 227 20.38 -26.97 25.03
N CYS A 228 20.86 -28.19 24.82
CA CYS A 228 21.41 -29.02 25.90
C CYS A 228 22.89 -28.68 26.14
N THR A 229 23.20 -28.08 27.30
CA THR A 229 24.58 -27.71 27.69
C THR A 229 25.26 -28.81 28.48
N LYS A 230 24.51 -29.59 29.28
CA LYS A 230 24.99 -30.78 29.98
C LYS A 230 23.99 -31.91 29.78
N MET A 231 24.47 -33.09 29.43
CA MET A 231 23.59 -34.25 29.25
C MET A 231 23.98 -35.39 30.16
N ALA A 232 22.97 -35.99 30.77
CA ALA A 232 23.12 -37.20 31.56
C ALA A 232 23.23 -38.43 30.66
N PHE A 233 24.16 -39.31 31.00
CA PHE A 233 24.35 -40.61 30.39
C PHE A 233 24.26 -41.68 31.47
N ARG A 234 23.61 -42.79 31.17
CA ARG A 234 23.58 -43.99 32.00
C ARG A 234 24.56 -45.02 31.47
N CYS A 235 25.47 -45.50 32.30
CA CYS A 235 26.35 -46.61 31.94
C CYS A 235 25.53 -47.90 31.82
N ALA A 236 25.68 -48.62 30.70
CA ALA A 236 24.96 -49.88 30.48
C ALA A 236 25.46 -51.04 31.37
N ALA A 237 26.67 -50.94 31.92
CA ALA A 237 27.28 -51.99 32.72
C ALA A 237 27.00 -51.85 34.23
N CYS A 238 27.15 -50.65 34.80
CA CYS A 238 26.95 -50.42 36.23
C CYS A 238 25.70 -49.60 36.58
N GLY A 239 24.96 -49.08 35.59
CA GLY A 239 23.76 -48.27 35.82
C GLY A 239 24.01 -46.84 36.30
N GLU A 240 25.26 -46.46 36.59
CA GLU A 240 25.62 -45.13 37.09
C GLU A 240 25.24 -44.03 36.10
N ILE A 241 24.69 -42.92 36.63
CA ILE A 241 24.29 -41.76 35.84
C ILE A 241 25.35 -40.68 35.99
N GLN A 242 25.85 -40.20 34.85
CA GLN A 242 26.93 -39.23 34.77
C GLN A 242 26.53 -38.09 33.84
N SER A 243 26.74 -36.83 34.24
CA SER A 243 26.53 -35.67 33.37
C SER A 243 27.83 -35.29 32.67
N PHE A 244 27.76 -35.08 31.36
CA PHE A 244 28.87 -34.58 30.56
C PHE A 244 28.51 -33.23 29.95
N PRO A 245 29.39 -32.21 30.04
CA PRO A 245 29.20 -30.96 29.34
C PRO A 245 29.34 -31.18 27.84
N LEU A 246 28.44 -30.58 27.08
CA LEU A 246 28.40 -30.61 25.63
C LEU A 246 28.63 -29.16 25.14
N PRO A 247 29.89 -28.72 25.00
CA PRO A 247 30.17 -27.43 24.38
C PRO A 247 29.60 -27.42 22.96
N ASP A 248 28.92 -26.33 22.60
CA ASP A 248 28.24 -26.13 21.31
C ASP A 248 27.06 -27.09 21.02
N GLY A 249 26.55 -27.80 22.02
CA GLY A 249 25.40 -28.72 21.86
C GLY A 249 25.67 -29.94 20.98
N LYS A 250 26.94 -30.18 20.60
CA LYS A 250 27.33 -31.35 19.81
C LYS A 250 27.26 -32.61 20.66
N TYR A 251 26.43 -33.56 20.24
CA TYR A 251 26.24 -34.83 20.93
C TYR A 251 27.54 -35.66 20.91
N ASN A 252 28.21 -35.75 22.05
CA ASN A 252 29.41 -36.57 22.24
C ASN A 252 29.15 -37.63 23.31
N LEU A 253 29.43 -38.89 22.96
CA LEU A 253 29.31 -40.00 23.90
C LEU A 253 30.56 -40.11 24.79
N PRO A 254 30.39 -40.36 26.10
CA PRO A 254 31.50 -40.66 26.99
C PRO A 254 32.26 -41.91 26.54
N THR A 255 33.58 -41.92 26.69
CA THR A 255 34.43 -43.05 26.27
C THR A 255 34.69 -44.06 27.39
N LYS A 256 34.61 -43.65 28.66
CA LYS A 256 34.87 -44.47 29.85
C LYS A 256 33.95 -44.10 31.00
N CYS A 257 33.65 -45.09 31.84
CA CYS A 257 32.89 -44.89 33.08
C CYS A 257 33.83 -44.32 34.17
N PRO A 258 33.40 -43.33 34.97
CA PRO A 258 34.21 -42.75 36.04
C PRO A 258 34.34 -43.68 37.25
N VAL A 259 33.45 -44.67 37.39
CA VAL A 259 33.53 -45.68 38.46
C VAL A 259 34.76 -46.55 38.20
N PRO A 260 35.78 -46.56 39.08
CA PRO A 260 37.05 -47.27 38.83
C PRO A 260 36.88 -48.78 38.64
N ALA A 261 35.85 -49.36 39.27
CA ALA A 261 35.52 -50.78 39.16
C ALA A 261 34.80 -51.14 37.83
N CYS A 262 34.24 -50.16 37.11
CA CYS A 262 33.44 -50.39 35.93
C CYS A 262 34.22 -50.12 34.63
N ARG A 263 34.30 -51.12 33.76
CA ARG A 263 34.93 -51.00 32.41
C ARG A 263 33.92 -50.77 31.29
N GLY A 264 32.72 -50.28 31.63
CA GLY A 264 31.65 -50.00 30.67
C GLY A 264 32.06 -48.94 29.65
N LYS A 265 31.85 -49.24 28.36
CA LYS A 265 32.08 -48.34 27.21
C LYS A 265 30.79 -47.93 26.50
N SER A 266 29.65 -48.48 26.93
CA SER A 266 28.34 -48.22 26.34
C SER A 266 27.53 -47.34 27.28
N PHE A 267 27.02 -46.23 26.74
CA PHE A 267 26.30 -45.21 27.47
C PHE A 267 24.97 -44.90 26.79
N THR A 268 23.90 -44.89 27.57
CA THR A 268 22.56 -44.53 27.12
C THR A 268 22.26 -43.10 27.51
N PRO A 269 21.93 -42.19 26.58
CA PRO A 269 21.59 -40.81 26.92
C PRO A 269 20.25 -40.74 27.66
N LEU A 270 20.20 -40.04 28.79
CA LEU A 270 19.01 -39.80 29.58
C LEU A 270 18.54 -38.34 29.44
N ARG A 271 17.69 -38.08 28.44
CA ARG A 271 17.21 -36.72 28.14
C ARG A 271 16.31 -36.13 29.23
N SER A 272 15.57 -36.97 29.96
CA SER A 272 14.63 -36.56 31.01
C SER A 272 15.23 -36.57 32.42
N SER A 273 16.54 -36.78 32.55
CA SER A 273 17.20 -36.76 33.86
C SER A 273 17.32 -35.33 34.41
N PRO A 274 17.21 -35.11 35.74
CA PRO A 274 17.48 -33.80 36.35
C PRO A 274 18.94 -33.35 36.18
N LEU A 275 19.85 -34.27 35.86
CA LEU A 275 21.26 -33.97 35.57
C LEU A 275 21.49 -33.48 34.13
N THR A 276 20.45 -33.55 33.28
CA THR A 276 20.46 -32.96 31.93
C THR A 276 20.01 -31.52 32.03
N VAL A 277 20.93 -30.59 31.76
CA VAL A 277 20.68 -29.15 31.81
C VAL A 277 20.47 -28.64 30.40
N THR A 278 19.34 -27.96 30.20
CA THR A 278 18.96 -27.29 28.95
C THR A 278 18.81 -25.80 29.19
N VAL A 279 19.07 -25.03 28.15
CA VAL A 279 19.00 -23.57 28.14
C VAL A 279 18.19 -23.13 26.94
N ASP A 280 17.38 -22.08 27.07
CA ASP A 280 16.65 -21.52 25.94
C ASP A 280 17.60 -20.88 24.92
N TRP A 281 17.39 -21.23 23.66
CA TRP A 281 18.16 -20.80 22.51
C TRP A 281 17.22 -20.31 21.42
N GLN A 282 17.61 -19.21 20.77
CA GLN A 282 16.84 -18.64 19.68
C GLN A 282 17.77 -18.08 18.60
N LEU A 283 17.41 -18.33 17.34
CA LEU A 283 18.13 -17.82 16.18
C LEU A 283 17.41 -16.61 15.60
N ILE A 284 18.15 -15.52 15.41
CA ILE A 284 17.66 -14.32 14.73
C ILE A 284 18.55 -14.00 13.53
N LYS A 285 17.98 -13.32 12.53
CA LYS A 285 18.71 -12.86 11.34
C LYS A 285 18.62 -11.36 11.22
N ILE A 286 19.78 -10.73 11.14
CA ILE A 286 19.91 -9.27 11.10
C ILE A 286 20.40 -8.84 9.74
N GLN A 287 19.83 -7.75 9.24
CA GLN A 287 20.22 -7.09 8.00
C GLN A 287 20.91 -5.76 8.27
N GLU A 288 21.91 -5.45 7.46
CA GLU A 288 22.62 -4.17 7.50
C GLU A 288 21.66 -3.00 7.22
N LEU A 289 21.78 -1.92 8.01
CA LEU A 289 21.10 -0.66 7.73
C LEU A 289 21.69 -0.03 6.46
N MET A 290 20.87 0.15 5.42
CA MET A 290 21.34 0.70 4.15
C MET A 290 21.64 2.20 4.29
N SER A 291 22.88 2.59 3.98
CA SER A 291 23.25 4.00 3.79
C SER A 291 22.96 4.46 2.35
N ASP A 292 22.82 5.77 2.11
CA ASP A 292 22.47 6.32 0.79
C ASP A 292 23.46 5.92 -0.31
N ALA A 293 24.76 5.92 0.00
CA ALA A 293 25.81 5.48 -0.92
C ALA A 293 25.69 4.00 -1.32
N GLN A 294 25.04 3.16 -0.49
CA GLN A 294 24.80 1.75 -0.79
C GLN A 294 23.55 1.53 -1.65
N ARG A 295 22.53 2.40 -1.54
CA ARG A 295 21.34 2.35 -2.41
C ARG A 295 21.71 2.60 -3.87
N GLU A 296 22.60 3.55 -4.12
CA GLU A 296 23.07 3.91 -5.46
C GLU A 296 23.92 2.82 -6.12
N ALA A 297 24.62 2.00 -5.33
CA ALA A 297 25.51 0.95 -5.84
C ALA A 297 24.80 -0.37 -6.20
N GLY A 298 23.47 -0.48 -6.02
CA GLY A 298 22.69 -1.68 -6.36
C GLY A 298 23.11 -2.94 -5.60
N ARG A 299 23.79 -2.79 -4.45
CA ARG A 299 24.34 -3.92 -3.69
C ARG A 299 23.29 -4.53 -2.78
N ILE A 300 23.18 -5.86 -2.80
CA ILE A 300 22.30 -6.60 -1.90
C ILE A 300 22.76 -6.38 -0.44
N PRO A 301 21.87 -5.96 0.46
CA PRO A 301 22.20 -5.76 1.87
C PRO A 301 22.60 -7.10 2.49
N ARG A 302 23.70 -7.10 3.25
CA ARG A 302 24.22 -8.32 3.87
C ARG A 302 23.36 -8.69 5.08
N THR A 303 23.26 -10.00 5.32
CA THR A 303 22.61 -10.54 6.50
C THR A 303 23.57 -11.43 7.27
N ILE A 304 23.42 -11.45 8.59
CA ILE A 304 24.16 -12.33 9.49
C ILE A 304 23.19 -12.95 10.49
N GLU A 305 23.47 -14.19 10.88
CA GLU A 305 22.71 -14.91 11.89
C GLU A 305 23.32 -14.64 13.27
N CYS A 306 22.45 -14.42 14.25
CA CYS A 306 22.84 -14.22 15.64
C CYS A 306 22.08 -15.19 16.53
N GLU A 307 22.79 -15.81 17.46
CA GLU A 307 22.24 -16.72 18.45
C GLU A 307 22.03 -15.96 19.76
N LEU A 308 20.80 -16.06 20.29
CA LEU A 308 20.39 -15.54 21.57
C LEU A 308 20.24 -16.70 22.54
N VAL A 309 20.76 -16.55 23.76
CA VAL A 309 20.77 -17.59 24.79
C VAL A 309 20.37 -16.97 26.13
N HIS A 310 19.71 -17.76 26.98
CA HIS A 310 19.26 -17.35 28.32
C HIS A 310 18.26 -16.18 28.28
N ASP A 311 18.54 -15.10 29.02
CA ASP A 311 17.72 -13.89 29.18
C ASP A 311 17.55 -13.06 27.90
N LEU A 312 18.42 -13.26 26.89
CA LEU A 312 18.33 -12.54 25.62
C LEU A 312 17.25 -13.09 24.68
N VAL A 313 16.72 -14.28 24.97
CA VAL A 313 15.66 -14.90 24.16
C VAL A 313 14.38 -14.05 24.24
N ASP A 314 13.69 -13.91 23.12
CA ASP A 314 12.47 -13.11 22.96
C ASP A 314 12.65 -11.59 23.23
N SER A 315 13.90 -11.11 23.24
CA SER A 315 14.21 -9.68 23.45
C SER A 315 13.92 -8.78 22.24
N CYS A 316 13.69 -9.35 21.05
CA CYS A 316 13.53 -8.59 19.81
C CYS A 316 12.41 -9.13 18.92
N VAL A 317 11.74 -8.21 18.24
CA VAL A 317 10.64 -8.50 17.30
C VAL A 317 11.11 -8.24 15.86
N PRO A 318 10.62 -8.98 14.84
CA PRO A 318 10.92 -8.67 13.45
C PRO A 318 10.57 -7.20 13.12
N GLY A 319 11.49 -6.50 12.46
CA GLY A 319 11.39 -5.07 12.16
C GLY A 319 12.06 -4.15 13.18
N ASP A 320 12.57 -4.66 14.29
CA ASP A 320 13.30 -3.83 15.25
C ASP A 320 14.72 -3.53 14.80
N THR A 321 15.18 -2.32 15.16
CA THR A 321 16.56 -1.88 14.97
C THR A 321 17.31 -2.14 16.26
N VAL A 322 18.21 -3.11 16.22
CA VAL A 322 18.95 -3.58 17.39
C VAL A 322 20.44 -3.33 17.19
N THR A 323 21.11 -2.98 18.27
CA THR A 323 22.58 -3.09 18.36
C THR A 323 22.89 -4.35 19.12
N ILE A 324 23.59 -5.28 18.47
CA ILE A 324 24.04 -6.53 19.06
C ILE A 324 25.54 -6.46 19.29
N THR A 325 25.95 -6.71 20.52
CA THR A 325 27.35 -6.97 20.83
C THR A 325 27.53 -8.45 21.11
N GLY A 326 28.64 -9.03 20.64
CA GLY A 326 28.83 -10.45 20.75
C GLY A 326 30.13 -10.94 20.14
N ILE A 327 30.32 -12.26 20.26
CA ILE A 327 31.52 -12.96 19.80
C ILE A 327 31.22 -13.59 18.45
N VAL A 328 32.09 -13.40 17.47
CA VAL A 328 31.94 -14.04 16.17
C VAL A 328 32.43 -15.49 16.24
N LYS A 329 31.51 -16.43 16.07
CA LYS A 329 31.77 -17.87 16.03
C LYS A 329 31.54 -18.43 14.63
N VAL A 330 31.95 -19.69 14.45
CA VAL A 330 31.83 -20.42 13.18
C VAL A 330 30.98 -21.67 13.37
N SER A 331 30.05 -21.89 12.46
CA SER A 331 29.27 -23.12 12.39
C SER A 331 29.73 -23.96 11.19
N ASN A 332 29.73 -25.28 11.37
CA ASN A 332 30.02 -26.24 10.31
C ASN A 332 28.74 -26.51 9.54
N THR A 333 28.78 -26.33 8.22
CA THR A 333 27.69 -26.80 7.36
C THR A 333 27.88 -28.29 7.12
N GLU A 334 27.24 -29.14 7.92
CA GLU A 334 27.16 -30.59 7.65
C GLU A 334 26.15 -30.84 6.53
N GLU A 335 26.49 -30.48 5.29
CA GLU A 335 25.70 -30.89 4.13
C GLU A 335 25.91 -32.40 3.86
N GLY A 336 25.10 -33.23 4.53
CA GLY A 336 24.49 -34.46 3.99
C GLY A 336 25.34 -35.50 3.26
N SER A 337 26.67 -35.47 3.32
CA SER A 337 27.52 -36.37 2.53
C SER A 337 28.15 -37.47 3.39
N ARG A 338 27.87 -38.72 3.03
CA ARG A 338 28.51 -39.93 3.59
C ARG A 338 30.03 -40.02 3.33
N ASN A 339 30.61 -39.08 2.59
CA ASN A 339 32.05 -39.02 2.32
C ASN A 339 32.72 -37.89 3.14
N LYS A 340 33.50 -38.32 4.13
CA LYS A 340 34.35 -37.55 5.07
C LYS A 340 35.51 -36.75 4.44
N ASN A 341 35.45 -36.44 3.15
CA ASN A 341 36.45 -35.60 2.48
C ASN A 341 35.89 -34.18 2.43
N ASP A 342 35.88 -33.55 3.59
CA ASP A 342 35.16 -32.32 3.92
C ASP A 342 35.75 -31.10 3.20
N LYS A 343 34.87 -30.30 2.59
CA LYS A 343 35.16 -28.88 2.36
C LYS A 343 35.03 -28.18 3.72
N CYS A 344 36.13 -27.68 4.28
CA CYS A 344 36.14 -26.87 5.51
C CYS A 344 35.61 -25.44 5.26
N MET A 345 34.37 -25.33 4.78
CA MET A 345 33.67 -24.06 4.67
C MET A 345 32.91 -23.80 5.98
N PHE A 346 33.21 -22.67 6.60
CA PHE A 346 32.60 -22.26 7.86
C PHE A 346 31.66 -21.08 7.62
N LEU A 347 30.46 -21.13 8.19
CA LEU A 347 29.55 -19.99 8.20
C LEU A 347 29.77 -19.19 9.49
N LEU A 348 29.98 -17.87 9.35
CA LEU A 348 30.12 -16.97 10.48
C LEU A 348 28.74 -16.66 11.06
N TYR A 349 28.61 -16.78 12.37
CA TYR A 349 27.46 -16.31 13.13
C TYR A 349 27.94 -15.57 14.37
N ILE A 350 27.06 -14.80 15.01
CA ILE A 350 27.39 -14.04 16.22
C ILE A 350 26.67 -14.68 17.40
N GLU A 351 27.41 -15.08 18.42
CA GLU A 351 26.84 -15.38 19.72
C GLU A 351 26.64 -14.05 20.45
N ALA A 352 25.38 -13.66 20.66
CA ALA A 352 25.07 -12.37 21.26
C ALA A 352 25.40 -12.38 22.76
N ASN A 353 26.19 -11.39 23.19
CA ASN A 353 26.35 -11.11 24.61
C ASN A 353 25.36 -10.06 25.10
N SER A 354 25.03 -9.03 24.30
CA SER A 354 23.98 -8.09 24.66
C SER A 354 23.18 -7.64 23.44
N VAL A 355 21.90 -7.40 23.65
CA VAL A 355 20.96 -6.88 22.65
C VAL A 355 20.34 -5.61 23.21
N SER A 356 20.67 -4.47 22.62
CA SER A 356 20.02 -3.20 22.95
C SER A 356 19.04 -2.83 21.85
N ASN A 357 17.75 -2.77 22.18
CA ASN A 357 16.69 -2.36 21.26
C ASN A 357 16.49 -0.85 21.33
N SER A 358 16.57 -0.17 20.19
CA SER A 358 16.36 1.28 20.08
C SER A 358 14.91 1.72 20.33
N LYS A 359 13.93 0.81 20.27
CA LYS A 359 12.50 1.15 20.48
C LYS A 359 12.00 0.97 21.92
N GLY A 360 12.75 0.25 22.77
CA GLY A 360 12.23 -0.39 24.00
C GLY A 360 12.22 0.46 25.28
N GLN A 361 12.98 1.56 25.37
CA GLN A 361 13.05 2.38 26.59
C GLN A 361 11.90 3.41 26.68
N LYS A 362 10.65 2.98 26.52
CA LYS A 362 9.45 3.81 26.78
C LYS A 362 8.65 3.38 27.99
N ALA A 363 9.16 2.47 28.83
CA ALA A 363 8.48 2.02 30.03
C ALA A 363 9.43 2.00 31.22
N GLN A 364 9.06 2.80 32.24
CA GLN A 364 9.52 2.75 33.63
C GLN A 364 10.84 3.45 33.96
N THR A 365 10.86 4.77 33.86
CA THR A 365 11.33 5.68 34.94
C THR A 365 10.86 7.10 34.58
N ALA A 366 9.73 7.49 35.14
CA ALA A 366 9.48 8.90 35.38
C ALA A 366 10.34 9.26 36.60
N GLU A 367 11.01 10.41 36.57
CA GLU A 367 11.92 10.92 37.61
C GLU A 367 13.35 10.35 37.56
N ASP A 368 14.09 10.67 36.49
CA ASP A 368 15.43 11.30 36.58
C ASP A 368 16.12 11.36 35.20
N GLY A 369 16.78 12.49 34.91
CA GLY A 369 17.87 12.67 33.94
C GLY A 369 17.78 12.01 32.55
N CYS A 370 17.31 12.77 31.56
CA CYS A 370 17.47 12.60 30.11
C CYS A 370 18.43 11.50 29.58
N GLN A 371 17.94 10.28 29.35
CA GLN A 371 18.47 9.38 28.32
C GLN A 371 17.32 8.67 27.59
N HIS A 372 16.71 9.35 26.62
CA HIS A 372 15.77 8.72 25.68
C HIS A 372 16.57 7.94 24.63
N GLY A 373 16.44 6.61 24.60
CA GLY A 373 17.07 5.72 23.63
C GLY A 373 16.91 6.23 22.19
N THR A 374 18.04 6.60 21.57
CA THR A 374 18.09 7.40 20.35
C THR A 374 17.95 6.53 19.11
N LEU A 375 16.99 6.89 18.23
CA LEU A 375 16.79 6.24 16.92
C LEU A 375 17.85 6.70 15.91
N MET A 376 18.42 7.89 16.13
CA MET A 376 19.61 8.45 15.48
C MET A 376 20.46 9.17 16.53
N GLU A 377 21.78 8.96 16.49
CA GLU A 377 22.73 9.76 17.27
C GLU A 377 22.95 11.10 16.57
N PHE A 378 22.82 12.20 17.31
CA PHE A 378 23.05 13.55 16.80
C PHE A 378 24.43 14.04 17.24
N SER A 379 25.26 14.44 16.29
CA SER A 379 26.48 15.17 16.62
C SER A 379 26.15 16.60 17.03
N LEU A 380 27.01 17.25 17.83
CA LEU A 380 26.90 18.69 18.12
C LEU A 380 26.80 19.53 16.83
N LYS A 381 27.53 19.15 15.77
CA LYS A 381 27.44 19.82 14.46
C LYS A 381 26.05 19.69 13.82
N ASP A 382 25.40 18.54 14.00
CA ASP A 382 24.06 18.31 13.45
C ASP A 382 23.04 19.16 14.20
N LEU A 383 23.18 19.30 15.52
CA LEU A 383 22.30 20.14 16.34
C LEU A 383 22.40 21.63 15.96
N TYR A 384 23.62 22.14 15.75
CA TYR A 384 23.80 23.50 15.25
C TYR A 384 23.16 23.70 13.87
N ALA A 385 23.33 22.75 12.95
CA ALA A 385 22.70 22.82 11.63
C ALA A 385 21.17 22.76 11.70
N ILE A 386 20.61 21.95 12.61
CA ILE A 386 19.15 21.91 12.87
C ILE A 386 18.65 23.25 13.40
N GLN A 387 19.40 23.88 14.31
CA GLN A 387 19.08 25.20 14.85
C GLN A 387 19.13 26.29 13.77
N GLU A 388 20.14 26.26 12.89
CA GLU A 388 20.23 27.18 11.75
C GLU A 388 19.05 27.01 10.79
N ILE A 389 18.67 25.78 10.47
CA ILE A 389 17.48 25.50 9.64
C ILE A 389 16.21 26.04 10.32
N GLN A 390 16.06 25.87 11.63
CA GLN A 390 14.89 26.36 12.36
C GLN A 390 14.79 27.89 12.35
N ALA A 391 15.92 28.61 12.31
CA ALA A 391 15.96 30.07 12.37
C ALA A 391 15.51 30.76 11.07
N GLU A 392 15.33 30.02 9.97
CA GLU A 392 14.87 30.55 8.68
C GLU A 392 13.39 30.99 8.73
N GLU A 393 13.11 32.21 8.27
CA GLU A 393 11.76 32.80 8.34
C GLU A 393 10.71 32.03 7.51
N ASN A 394 11.11 31.47 6.36
CA ASN A 394 10.23 30.73 5.46
C ASN A 394 10.56 29.22 5.44
N LEU A 395 10.63 28.61 6.62
CA LEU A 395 11.07 27.22 6.78
C LEU A 395 10.25 26.20 5.96
N LEU A 396 8.91 26.33 5.95
CA LEU A 396 8.05 25.43 5.16
C LEU A 396 8.43 25.47 3.67
N LYS A 397 8.60 26.68 3.11
CA LYS A 397 8.99 26.88 1.72
C LYS A 397 10.36 26.26 1.42
N LEU A 398 11.33 26.44 2.33
CA LEU A 398 12.67 25.89 2.18
C LEU A 398 12.64 24.36 2.17
N ILE A 399 11.97 23.72 3.13
CA ILE A 399 11.88 22.26 3.22
C ILE A 399 11.13 21.65 2.03
N VAL A 400 10.01 22.27 1.62
CA VAL A 400 9.20 21.81 0.47
C VAL A 400 10.01 21.82 -0.83
N ASN A 401 10.78 22.88 -1.06
CA ASN A 401 11.62 22.99 -2.24
C ASN A 401 12.88 22.10 -2.16
N SER A 402 13.34 21.79 -0.94
CA SER A 402 14.49 20.89 -0.70
C SER A 402 14.15 19.40 -0.84
N LEU A 403 12.88 18.99 -0.70
CA LEU A 403 12.48 17.57 -0.77
C LEU A 403 12.80 16.94 -2.14
N CYS A 404 12.48 17.65 -3.22
CA CYS A 404 12.74 17.18 -4.57
C CYS A 404 13.02 18.37 -5.49
N PRO A 405 14.27 18.88 -5.51
CA PRO A 405 14.65 20.02 -6.35
C PRO A 405 14.65 19.66 -7.84
N VAL A 406 14.72 18.36 -8.17
CA VAL A 406 14.77 17.89 -9.57
C VAL A 406 13.44 18.10 -10.31
N ILE A 407 12.32 18.08 -9.59
CA ILE A 407 10.98 18.25 -10.17
C ILE A 407 10.57 19.70 -10.01
N PHE A 408 10.21 20.36 -11.10
CA PHE A 408 9.69 21.72 -11.06
C PHE A 408 8.20 21.73 -10.67
N GLY A 409 7.78 22.73 -9.89
CA GLY A 409 6.38 22.91 -9.50
C GLY A 409 5.85 21.91 -8.47
N HIS A 410 4.52 21.73 -8.50
CA HIS A 410 3.74 20.86 -7.62
C HIS A 410 4.00 21.08 -6.11
N GLU A 411 4.09 22.36 -5.70
CA GLU A 411 4.48 22.77 -4.35
C GLU A 411 3.51 22.23 -3.29
N LEU A 412 2.21 22.25 -3.55
CA LEU A 412 1.19 21.70 -2.63
C LEU A 412 1.31 20.18 -2.45
N VAL A 413 1.68 19.45 -3.51
CA VAL A 413 1.90 17.99 -3.42
C VAL A 413 3.14 17.68 -2.62
N LYS A 414 4.23 18.43 -2.86
CA LYS A 414 5.46 18.34 -2.07
C LYS A 414 5.20 18.72 -0.60
N ALA A 415 4.42 19.75 -0.32
CA ALA A 415 3.99 20.11 1.03
C ALA A 415 3.26 18.97 1.72
N GLY A 416 2.30 18.32 1.04
CA GLY A 416 1.66 17.12 1.55
C GLY A 416 2.67 16.01 1.90
N LEU A 417 3.59 15.68 0.97
CA LEU A 417 4.63 14.67 1.20
C LEU A 417 5.52 15.00 2.40
N VAL A 418 5.89 16.27 2.56
CA VAL A 418 6.65 16.76 3.72
C VAL A 418 5.86 16.56 5.01
N LEU A 419 4.57 16.90 5.05
CA LEU A 419 3.74 16.68 6.24
C LEU A 419 3.66 15.18 6.62
N ALA A 420 3.67 14.28 5.64
CA ALA A 420 3.76 12.84 5.90
C ALA A 420 5.14 12.38 6.42
N LEU A 421 6.23 13.08 6.10
CA LEU A 421 7.56 12.81 6.67
C LEU A 421 7.61 13.09 8.17
N PHE A 422 7.07 14.23 8.60
CA PHE A 422 7.04 14.62 10.01
C PHE A 422 5.96 13.86 10.80
N GLY A 423 4.80 13.61 10.20
CA GLY A 423 3.66 12.92 10.84
C GLY A 423 3.05 13.67 12.02
N GLY A 424 1.87 13.23 12.48
CA GLY A 424 1.21 13.79 13.67
C GLY A 424 1.72 13.21 14.98
N SER A 425 1.15 13.62 16.11
CA SER A 425 1.47 13.06 17.43
C SER A 425 0.75 11.73 17.67
N GLN A 426 1.47 10.72 18.17
CA GLN A 426 0.84 9.45 18.56
C GLN A 426 0.17 9.66 19.91
N LYS A 427 -1.16 9.50 19.96
CA LYS A 427 -1.98 9.66 21.17
C LYS A 427 -2.60 8.32 21.56
N TYR A 428 -2.97 8.20 22.82
CA TYR A 428 -3.73 7.08 23.36
C TYR A 428 -5.09 7.57 23.83
N ALA A 429 -6.15 6.83 23.51
CA ALA A 429 -7.51 7.25 23.84
C ALA A 429 -7.81 7.22 25.35
N ASP A 430 -7.18 6.29 26.08
CA ASP A 430 -7.30 6.10 27.53
C ASP A 430 -5.94 5.67 28.10
N ASP A 431 -5.50 6.30 29.19
CA ASP A 431 -4.23 5.95 29.86
C ASP A 431 -4.21 4.51 30.41
N LYS A 432 -5.39 3.95 30.73
CA LYS A 432 -5.54 2.60 31.29
C LYS A 432 -5.51 1.49 30.23
N ASN A 433 -6.26 1.66 29.14
CA ASN A 433 -6.37 0.65 28.07
C ASN A 433 -5.38 0.86 26.92
N ARG A 434 -4.69 2.02 26.88
CA ARG A 434 -3.66 2.39 25.89
C ARG A 434 -4.06 2.05 24.45
N ILE A 435 -5.30 2.33 24.07
CA ILE A 435 -5.76 2.13 22.69
C ILE A 435 -5.04 3.17 21.82
N PRO A 436 -4.19 2.76 20.86
CA PRO A 436 -3.43 3.70 20.05
C PRO A 436 -4.36 4.39 19.05
N ILE A 437 -4.28 5.72 19.01
CA ILE A 437 -4.89 6.53 17.95
C ILE A 437 -3.81 6.78 16.91
N ARG A 438 -4.11 6.48 15.65
CA ARG A 438 -3.21 6.73 14.51
C ARG A 438 -2.81 8.19 14.47
N GLY A 439 -1.50 8.47 14.47
CA GLY A 439 -0.94 9.83 14.30
C GLY A 439 -0.36 10.09 12.91
N ASP A 440 0.01 9.02 12.18
CA ASP A 440 0.68 9.12 10.89
C ASP A 440 -0.33 9.30 9.73
N PRO A 441 -0.18 10.34 8.88
CA PRO A 441 -1.04 10.53 7.72
C PRO A 441 -0.61 9.62 6.55
N HIS A 442 -1.55 9.35 5.65
CA HIS A 442 -1.38 8.58 4.43
C HIS A 442 -1.74 9.42 3.21
N ILE A 443 -0.92 9.31 2.15
CA ILE A 443 -1.04 10.15 0.97
C ILE A 443 -1.10 9.29 -0.29
N LEU A 444 -2.01 9.61 -1.19
CA LEU A 444 -2.13 9.00 -2.51
C LEU A 444 -1.90 10.05 -3.58
N ILE A 445 -0.95 9.80 -4.49
CA ILE A 445 -0.69 10.62 -5.66
C ILE A 445 -1.18 9.86 -6.89
N VAL A 446 -2.19 10.40 -7.55
CA VAL A 446 -2.76 9.91 -8.79
C VAL A 446 -2.37 10.88 -9.89
N GLY A 447 -2.07 10.38 -11.08
CA GLY A 447 -1.93 11.28 -12.23
C GLY A 447 -1.50 10.58 -13.49
N ASP A 448 -1.32 11.37 -14.54
CA ASP A 448 -0.84 10.86 -15.81
C ASP A 448 0.65 10.41 -15.69
N PRO A 449 1.11 9.48 -16.54
CA PRO A 449 2.50 9.06 -16.57
C PRO A 449 3.39 10.24 -17.01
N GLY A 450 4.62 10.29 -16.51
CA GLY A 450 5.59 11.34 -16.87
C GLY A 450 5.65 12.55 -15.93
N LEU A 451 4.71 12.69 -14.99
CA LEU A 451 4.66 13.81 -14.04
C LEU A 451 5.59 13.66 -12.80
N GLY A 452 6.65 12.85 -12.89
CA GLY A 452 7.65 12.70 -11.81
C GLY A 452 7.18 12.02 -10.51
N LYS A 453 6.00 11.38 -10.48
CA LYS A 453 5.41 10.75 -9.26
C LYS A 453 6.33 9.75 -8.56
N SER A 454 6.90 8.80 -9.29
CA SER A 454 7.83 7.80 -8.75
C SER A 454 9.09 8.44 -8.17
N GLN A 455 9.57 9.53 -8.78
CA GLN A 455 10.75 10.26 -8.31
C GLN A 455 10.45 11.06 -7.04
N MET A 456 9.27 11.69 -6.92
CA MET A 456 8.82 12.31 -5.66
C MET A 456 8.72 11.27 -4.54
N LEU A 457 8.17 10.10 -4.84
CA LEU A 457 8.03 9.00 -3.89
C LEU A 457 9.39 8.49 -3.40
N GLN A 458 10.34 8.26 -4.34
CA GLN A 458 11.70 7.86 -4.00
C GLN A 458 12.42 8.92 -3.18
N ALA A 459 12.25 10.21 -3.50
CA ALA A 459 12.82 11.31 -2.72
C ALA A 459 12.30 11.30 -1.27
N ALA A 460 10.99 11.14 -1.07
CA ALA A 460 10.41 11.01 0.27
C ALA A 460 10.94 9.77 1.03
N CYS A 461 11.02 8.60 0.38
CA CYS A 461 11.61 7.40 0.99
C CYS A 461 13.11 7.51 1.27
N ASN A 462 13.83 8.38 0.58
CA ASN A 462 15.23 8.68 0.87
C ASN A 462 15.34 9.66 2.03
N VAL A 463 14.50 10.68 2.13
CA VAL A 463 14.54 11.62 3.27
C VAL A 463 14.05 10.99 4.57
N ALA A 464 13.12 10.03 4.53
CA ALA A 464 12.62 9.37 5.72
C ALA A 464 13.74 8.63 6.49
N PRO A 465 13.75 8.66 7.85
CA PRO A 465 14.73 7.93 8.65
C PRO A 465 14.62 6.40 8.46
N ARG A 466 13.41 5.90 8.24
CA ARG A 466 13.09 4.50 7.89
C ARG A 466 12.19 4.45 6.66
N GLY A 467 12.75 4.77 5.49
CA GLY A 467 12.03 4.70 4.23
C GLY A 467 12.23 3.36 3.51
N VAL A 468 11.12 2.65 3.27
CA VAL A 468 11.08 1.44 2.44
C VAL A 468 10.34 1.76 1.14
N TYR A 469 10.99 1.53 0.00
CA TYR A 469 10.41 1.74 -1.32
C TYR A 469 10.06 0.40 -1.95
N VAL A 470 8.87 0.32 -2.53
CA VAL A 470 8.24 -0.92 -2.96
C VAL A 470 7.44 -0.67 -4.23
N CYS A 471 7.54 -1.58 -5.21
CA CYS A 471 6.74 -1.54 -6.43
C CYS A 471 5.57 -2.53 -6.36
N GLY A 472 4.34 -2.04 -6.53
CA GLY A 472 3.09 -2.81 -6.40
C GLY A 472 3.04 -4.07 -7.26
N ASN A 473 3.58 -4.02 -8.49
CA ASN A 473 3.68 -5.15 -9.41
C ASN A 473 4.53 -6.31 -8.86
N THR A 474 5.63 -5.98 -8.20
CA THR A 474 6.61 -6.98 -7.72
C THR A 474 6.25 -7.55 -6.35
N THR A 475 5.36 -6.88 -5.63
CA THR A 475 5.03 -7.28 -4.26
C THR A 475 3.93 -8.30 -4.19
N THR A 476 4.08 -9.23 -3.27
CA THR A 476 3.01 -10.12 -2.83
C THR A 476 2.47 -9.64 -1.48
N SER A 477 1.30 -10.14 -1.06
CA SER A 477 0.80 -9.87 0.30
C SER A 477 1.81 -10.30 1.35
N SER A 478 2.53 -11.40 1.11
CA SER A 478 3.58 -11.92 1.96
C SER A 478 4.79 -10.97 2.03
N GLY A 479 5.23 -10.41 0.90
CA GLY A 479 6.33 -9.43 0.86
C GLY A 479 5.98 -8.07 1.49
N LEU A 480 4.70 -7.70 1.56
CA LEU A 480 4.25 -6.46 2.21
C LEU A 480 4.07 -6.63 3.72
N THR A 481 3.48 -7.74 4.16
CA THR A 481 3.18 -7.96 5.57
C THR A 481 4.25 -8.77 6.29
N VAL A 482 4.02 -10.05 6.50
CA VAL A 482 4.84 -10.98 7.28
C VAL A 482 4.66 -12.35 6.66
N THR A 483 5.76 -13.09 6.55
CA THR A 483 5.76 -14.45 6.02
C THR A 483 6.25 -15.42 7.09
N LEU A 484 5.73 -16.65 7.03
CA LEU A 484 6.28 -17.75 7.80
C LEU A 484 7.18 -18.54 6.87
N SER A 485 8.49 -18.45 7.08
CA SER A 485 9.48 -19.24 6.34
C SER A 485 9.87 -20.46 7.16
N LYS A 486 9.79 -21.64 6.54
CA LYS A 486 10.20 -22.89 7.18
C LYS A 486 11.73 -22.95 7.20
N ASP A 487 12.33 -23.18 8.36
CA ASP A 487 13.75 -23.44 8.46
C ASP A 487 14.08 -24.80 7.84
N SER A 488 15.14 -24.84 7.04
CA SER A 488 15.59 -26.06 6.34
C SER A 488 16.24 -27.06 7.30
N SER A 489 16.88 -26.56 8.37
CA SER A 489 17.60 -27.38 9.34
C SER A 489 16.66 -28.09 10.32
N SER A 490 15.70 -27.35 10.90
CA SER A 490 14.80 -27.89 11.93
C SER A 490 13.39 -28.20 11.44
N GLY A 491 12.99 -27.65 10.28
CA GLY A 491 11.63 -27.76 9.80
C GLY A 491 10.60 -26.91 10.56
N ASP A 492 11.04 -26.03 11.47
CA ASP A 492 10.15 -25.12 12.20
C ASP A 492 9.80 -23.89 11.37
N PHE A 493 8.66 -23.27 11.66
CA PHE A 493 8.30 -21.99 11.06
C PHE A 493 9.01 -20.86 11.80
N ALA A 494 9.62 -19.94 11.05
CA ALA A 494 10.18 -18.69 11.54
C ALA A 494 9.40 -17.51 10.94
N LEU A 495 9.30 -16.42 11.69
CA LEU A 495 8.64 -15.20 11.25
C LEU A 495 9.63 -14.34 10.48
N GLU A 496 9.23 -13.88 9.30
CA GLU A 496 10.03 -13.02 8.43
C GLU A 496 9.25 -11.76 8.07
N ALA A 497 9.83 -10.60 8.40
CA ALA A 497 9.21 -9.30 8.22
C ALA A 497 9.17 -8.88 6.75
N GLY A 498 8.00 -8.42 6.30
CA GLY A 498 7.82 -7.75 5.01
C GLY A 498 8.00 -6.23 5.12
N ALA A 499 7.76 -5.53 4.00
CA ALA A 499 8.07 -4.11 3.86
C ALA A 499 7.41 -3.19 4.90
N LEU A 500 6.15 -3.44 5.27
CA LEU A 500 5.42 -2.58 6.23
C LEU A 500 5.98 -2.70 7.64
N VAL A 501 6.39 -3.89 8.05
CA VAL A 501 6.97 -4.13 9.39
C VAL A 501 8.40 -3.59 9.45
N LEU A 502 9.18 -3.74 8.38
CA LEU A 502 10.50 -3.13 8.26
C LEU A 502 10.45 -1.59 8.27
N GLY A 503 9.36 -1.01 7.76
CA GLY A 503 9.11 0.43 7.73
C GLY A 503 8.57 1.04 9.02
N ASP A 504 8.37 0.27 10.12
CA ASP A 504 7.77 0.76 11.38
C ASP A 504 8.41 2.07 11.87
N GLN A 505 7.58 3.04 12.24
CA GLN A 505 7.92 4.44 12.60
C GLN A 505 8.56 5.28 11.46
N GLY A 506 8.37 4.87 10.21
CA GLY A 506 8.88 5.56 9.03
C GLY A 506 7.85 5.68 7.91
N ILE A 507 8.32 5.57 6.67
CA ILE A 507 7.51 5.67 5.46
C ILE A 507 7.62 4.39 4.64
N CYS A 508 6.47 3.88 4.20
CA CYS A 508 6.38 2.88 3.16
C CYS A 508 5.89 3.53 1.87
N GLY A 509 6.78 3.66 0.89
CA GLY A 509 6.46 4.19 -0.43
C GLY A 509 6.07 3.08 -1.39
N ILE A 510 4.85 3.12 -1.91
CA ILE A 510 4.30 2.11 -2.82
C ILE A 510 4.06 2.74 -4.21
N ASP A 511 4.85 2.32 -5.19
CA ASP A 511 4.66 2.72 -6.58
C ASP A 511 3.73 1.74 -7.32
N GLU A 512 3.15 2.19 -8.43
CA GLU A 512 2.19 1.41 -9.24
C GLU A 512 1.07 0.78 -8.40
N PHE A 513 0.53 1.57 -7.48
CA PHE A 513 -0.50 1.12 -6.54
C PHE A 513 -1.76 0.59 -7.24
N ASP A 514 -2.05 1.06 -8.46
CA ASP A 514 -3.17 0.58 -9.29
C ASP A 514 -3.01 -0.86 -9.79
N LYS A 515 -1.79 -1.40 -9.77
CA LYS A 515 -1.49 -2.76 -10.22
C LYS A 515 -1.57 -3.80 -9.12
N MET A 516 -1.76 -3.37 -7.88
CA MET A 516 -1.94 -4.26 -6.75
C MET A 516 -3.33 -4.93 -6.85
N GLY A 517 -3.36 -6.25 -6.69
CA GLY A 517 -4.58 -7.03 -6.79
C GLY A 517 -5.21 -7.24 -5.41
N ASN A 518 -5.02 -8.44 -4.86
CA ASN A 518 -5.61 -8.83 -3.58
C ASN A 518 -4.83 -8.30 -2.36
N GLN A 519 -3.70 -7.61 -2.53
CA GLN A 519 -2.91 -7.11 -1.40
C GLN A 519 -3.60 -5.96 -0.64
N HIS A 520 -4.60 -5.29 -1.23
CA HIS A 520 -5.29 -4.18 -0.58
C HIS A 520 -5.91 -4.55 0.77
N GLN A 521 -6.39 -5.79 0.94
CA GLN A 521 -6.98 -6.24 2.20
C GLN A 521 -5.98 -6.18 3.36
N ALA A 522 -4.73 -6.54 3.10
CA ALA A 522 -3.66 -6.50 4.08
C ALA A 522 -3.27 -5.05 4.44
N LEU A 523 -3.37 -4.13 3.47
CA LEU A 523 -3.11 -2.70 3.72
C LEU A 523 -4.20 -2.05 4.56
N LEU A 524 -5.47 -2.47 4.43
CA LEU A 524 -6.55 -1.90 5.21
C LEU A 524 -6.23 -2.02 6.71
N GLU A 525 -5.92 -3.22 7.20
CA GLU A 525 -5.57 -3.46 8.60
C GLU A 525 -4.42 -2.54 9.06
N ALA A 526 -3.30 -2.55 8.33
CA ALA A 526 -2.13 -1.74 8.65
C ALA A 526 -2.41 -0.23 8.65
N MET A 527 -3.20 0.29 7.70
CA MET A 527 -3.52 1.72 7.61
C MET A 527 -4.42 2.22 8.75
N GLU A 528 -5.28 1.37 9.30
CA GLU A 528 -6.22 1.80 10.35
C GLU A 528 -5.69 1.52 11.75
N GLN A 529 -5.20 0.30 11.98
CA GLN A 529 -4.81 -0.18 13.29
C GLN A 529 -3.30 -0.05 13.55
N GLN A 530 -2.51 0.33 12.54
CA GLN A 530 -1.05 0.40 12.61
C GLN A 530 -0.38 -0.88 13.16
N SER A 531 -1.04 -2.01 12.95
CA SER A 531 -0.57 -3.35 13.34
C SER A 531 -1.06 -4.37 12.32
N ILE A 532 -0.37 -5.49 12.25
CA ILE A 532 -0.68 -6.60 11.36
C ILE A 532 -0.83 -7.87 12.20
N SER A 533 -2.02 -8.44 12.20
CA SER A 533 -2.30 -9.73 12.81
C SER A 533 -2.02 -10.87 11.83
N LEU A 534 -1.28 -11.87 12.31
CA LEU A 534 -0.96 -13.07 11.58
C LEU A 534 -1.47 -14.27 12.38
N ALA A 535 -2.32 -15.09 11.75
CA ALA A 535 -2.78 -16.37 12.29
C ALA A 535 -2.57 -17.48 11.25
N LYS A 536 -1.38 -18.10 11.24
CA LYS A 536 -0.99 -19.11 10.24
C LYS A 536 -0.13 -20.20 10.88
N ALA A 537 -0.31 -21.44 10.43
CA ALA A 537 0.49 -22.60 10.87
C ALA A 537 0.60 -22.76 12.40
N GLY A 538 -0.46 -22.40 13.14
CA GLY A 538 -0.49 -22.46 14.61
C GLY A 538 0.17 -21.26 15.31
N VAL A 539 0.81 -20.36 14.58
CA VAL A 539 1.37 -19.11 15.11
C VAL A 539 0.33 -18.01 15.01
N VAL A 540 -0.01 -17.41 16.15
CA VAL A 540 -0.89 -16.25 16.25
C VAL A 540 -0.08 -15.11 16.88
N CYS A 541 0.20 -14.06 16.12
CA CYS A 541 0.94 -12.89 16.60
C CYS A 541 0.40 -11.61 15.99
N SER A 542 0.55 -10.50 16.69
CA SER A 542 0.31 -9.15 16.15
C SER A 542 1.62 -8.39 16.12
N LEU A 543 2.00 -7.87 14.96
CA LEU A 543 3.25 -7.15 14.75
C LEU A 543 2.97 -5.67 14.48
N PRO A 544 3.71 -4.73 15.10
CA PRO A 544 3.51 -3.31 14.88
C PRO A 544 3.94 -2.90 13.47
N ALA A 545 3.15 -2.03 12.84
CA ALA A 545 3.38 -1.50 11.50
C ALA A 545 2.96 -0.01 11.46
N ARG A 546 3.49 0.81 12.38
CA ARG A 546 3.20 2.25 12.49
C ARG A 546 3.92 3.02 11.40
N THR A 547 3.43 2.92 10.18
CA THR A 547 4.07 3.49 8.99
C THR A 547 3.14 4.45 8.29
N SER A 548 3.68 5.56 7.79
CA SER A 548 2.98 6.39 6.80
C SER A 548 3.07 5.73 5.44
N ILE A 549 1.93 5.44 4.83
CA ILE A 549 1.87 4.95 3.44
C ILE A 549 1.79 6.14 2.50
N ILE A 550 2.76 6.22 1.59
CA ILE A 550 2.71 7.13 0.45
C ILE A 550 2.60 6.27 -0.80
N ALA A 551 1.51 6.43 -1.54
CA ALA A 551 1.23 5.62 -2.72
C ALA A 551 1.22 6.47 -3.98
N ALA A 552 1.78 5.95 -5.08
CA ALA A 552 1.66 6.53 -6.41
C ALA A 552 0.85 5.58 -7.30
N ALA A 553 -0.15 6.10 -8.00
CA ALA A 553 -1.04 5.33 -8.87
C ALA A 553 -1.18 5.97 -10.25
N ASN A 554 -1.39 5.13 -11.27
CA ASN A 554 -1.73 5.56 -12.62
C ASN A 554 -3.23 5.30 -12.89
N PRO A 555 -3.90 6.18 -13.66
CA PRO A 555 -5.24 5.89 -14.15
C PRO A 555 -5.20 4.73 -15.15
N VAL A 556 -6.26 3.92 -15.18
CA VAL A 556 -6.34 2.69 -15.99
C VAL A 556 -6.11 2.93 -17.49
N GLY A 557 -6.51 4.09 -18.00
CA GLY A 557 -6.39 4.46 -19.41
C GLY A 557 -5.08 5.17 -19.76
N GLY A 558 -4.13 5.28 -18.83
CA GLY A 558 -2.94 6.13 -18.99
C GLY A 558 -3.22 7.62 -18.81
N HIS A 559 -4.44 8.07 -19.06
CA HIS A 559 -4.87 9.45 -18.82
C HIS A 559 -6.05 9.51 -17.86
N TYR A 560 -6.04 10.53 -17.00
CA TYR A 560 -7.10 10.77 -16.06
C TYR A 560 -8.32 11.36 -16.77
N ASN A 561 -9.40 10.59 -16.82
CA ASN A 561 -10.64 11.05 -17.45
C ASN A 561 -11.51 11.78 -16.42
N LYS A 562 -11.63 13.11 -16.56
CA LYS A 562 -12.51 13.96 -15.73
C LYS A 562 -13.98 13.54 -15.79
N ALA A 563 -14.40 12.82 -16.84
CA ALA A 563 -15.75 12.30 -16.95
C ALA A 563 -15.99 11.02 -16.12
N LYS A 564 -14.96 10.45 -15.48
CA LYS A 564 -15.07 9.30 -14.57
C LYS A 564 -14.71 9.74 -13.16
N THR A 565 -15.25 9.03 -12.18
CA THR A 565 -14.89 9.26 -10.77
C THR A 565 -13.47 8.75 -10.50
N VAL A 566 -12.82 9.24 -9.43
CA VAL A 566 -11.47 8.79 -9.02
C VAL A 566 -11.43 7.26 -8.82
N SER A 567 -12.45 6.69 -8.19
CA SER A 567 -12.55 5.25 -7.95
C SER A 567 -12.65 4.45 -9.25
N GLU A 568 -13.39 4.93 -10.25
CA GLU A 568 -13.47 4.32 -11.58
C GLU A 568 -12.18 4.49 -12.38
N ASN A 569 -11.53 5.65 -12.30
CA ASN A 569 -10.25 5.92 -12.96
C ASN A 569 -9.14 5.01 -12.43
N LEU A 570 -9.18 4.65 -11.14
CA LEU A 570 -8.18 3.78 -10.49
C LEU A 570 -8.58 2.30 -10.40
N LYS A 571 -9.87 1.94 -10.60
CA LYS A 571 -10.44 0.60 -10.29
C LYS A 571 -10.26 0.17 -8.82
N MET A 572 -10.37 1.12 -7.89
CA MET A 572 -10.15 0.87 -6.46
C MET A 572 -11.44 1.08 -5.66
N GLY A 573 -11.60 0.33 -4.56
CA GLY A 573 -12.75 0.46 -3.66
C GLY A 573 -12.74 1.78 -2.88
N SER A 574 -13.91 2.39 -2.69
CA SER A 574 -14.08 3.64 -1.92
C SER A 574 -13.66 3.50 -0.44
N ALA A 575 -13.73 2.28 0.11
CA ALA A 575 -13.29 1.99 1.47
C ALA A 575 -11.77 2.13 1.66
N LEU A 576 -10.97 1.95 0.60
CA LEU A 576 -9.52 2.15 0.62
C LEU A 576 -9.17 3.62 0.40
N LEU A 577 -9.84 4.27 -0.58
CA LEU A 577 -9.66 5.69 -0.86
C LEU A 577 -9.95 6.58 0.36
N SER A 578 -10.96 6.23 1.15
CA SER A 578 -11.30 6.97 2.37
C SER A 578 -10.30 6.80 3.54
N ARG A 579 -9.30 5.91 3.43
CA ARG A 579 -8.23 5.76 4.44
C ARG A 579 -7.00 6.62 4.16
N PHE A 580 -6.86 7.13 2.94
CA PHE A 580 -5.89 8.16 2.62
C PHE A 580 -6.40 9.51 3.15
N ASP A 581 -5.56 10.22 3.89
CA ASP A 581 -5.87 11.53 4.44
C ASP A 581 -5.82 12.59 3.32
N LEU A 582 -4.89 12.46 2.36
CA LEU A 582 -4.79 13.32 1.17
C LEU A 582 -4.73 12.51 -0.12
N VAL A 583 -5.49 12.93 -1.13
CA VAL A 583 -5.47 12.38 -2.49
C VAL A 583 -5.14 13.50 -3.47
N PHE A 584 -3.93 13.50 -4.02
CA PHE A 584 -3.51 14.48 -5.02
C PHE A 584 -3.74 13.93 -6.42
N ILE A 585 -4.38 14.73 -7.27
CA ILE A 585 -4.60 14.40 -8.68
C ILE A 585 -3.76 15.35 -9.52
N LEU A 586 -2.74 14.79 -10.17
CA LEU A 586 -1.83 15.47 -11.08
C LEU A 586 -2.31 15.25 -12.51
N LEU A 587 -2.68 16.34 -13.17
CA LEU A 587 -3.14 16.32 -14.55
C LEU A 587 -2.08 16.98 -15.43
N ASP A 588 -1.78 16.35 -16.57
CA ASP A 588 -0.96 16.98 -17.60
C ASP A 588 -1.84 17.94 -18.41
N THR A 589 -1.70 19.24 -18.13
CA THR A 589 -2.39 20.30 -18.86
C THR A 589 -1.37 21.09 -19.68
N PRO A 590 -1.44 21.06 -21.03
CA PRO A 590 -0.47 21.77 -21.86
C PRO A 590 -0.57 23.28 -21.59
N ASN A 591 0.52 23.87 -21.13
CA ASN A 591 0.59 25.29 -20.81
C ASN A 591 1.97 25.82 -21.18
N GLU A 592 2.03 26.64 -22.23
CA GLU A 592 3.28 27.15 -22.81
C GLU A 592 4.21 27.81 -21.78
N GLN A 593 3.65 28.59 -20.85
CA GLN A 593 4.44 29.26 -19.81
C GLN A 593 5.03 28.25 -18.81
N HIS A 594 4.24 27.27 -18.40
CA HIS A 594 4.68 26.24 -17.47
C HIS A 594 5.72 25.32 -18.11
N ASP A 595 5.49 24.92 -19.37
CA ASP A 595 6.37 24.05 -20.14
C ASP A 595 7.72 24.73 -20.45
N HIS A 596 7.70 26.04 -20.70
CA HIS A 596 8.93 26.84 -20.83
C HIS A 596 9.75 26.78 -19.52
N LEU A 597 9.12 27.07 -18.38
CA LEU A 597 9.82 27.05 -17.08
C LEU A 597 10.32 25.64 -16.70
N LEU A 598 9.50 24.62 -16.94
CA LEU A 598 9.86 23.22 -16.71
C LEU A 598 11.06 22.81 -17.59
N SER A 599 11.02 23.13 -18.88
CA SER A 599 12.11 22.77 -19.81
C SER A 599 13.41 23.50 -19.47
N GLU A 600 13.35 24.78 -19.10
CA GLU A 600 14.50 25.54 -18.61
C GLU A 600 15.10 24.89 -17.36
N HIS A 601 14.25 24.52 -16.39
CA HIS A 601 14.68 23.85 -15.15
C HIS A 601 15.37 22.51 -15.42
N VAL A 602 14.78 21.67 -16.28
CA VAL A 602 15.34 20.36 -16.64
C VAL A 602 16.68 20.51 -17.38
N ILE A 603 16.79 21.47 -18.28
CA ILE A 603 18.04 21.78 -18.99
C ILE A 603 19.10 22.29 -18.01
N ALA A 604 18.74 23.17 -17.07
CA ALA A 604 19.65 23.70 -16.08
C ALA A 604 20.26 22.60 -15.18
N ILE A 605 19.43 21.66 -14.71
CA ILE A 605 19.88 20.52 -13.91
C ILE A 605 20.85 19.64 -14.73
N ARG A 606 20.52 19.34 -15.99
CA ARG A 606 21.36 18.49 -16.84
C ARG A 606 22.67 19.17 -17.26
N ALA A 607 22.68 20.49 -17.39
CA ALA A 607 23.87 21.27 -17.72
C ALA A 607 24.90 21.31 -16.59
N GLY A 608 24.64 20.69 -15.43
CA GLY A 608 25.60 20.60 -14.34
C GLY A 608 25.87 21.94 -13.63
N LYS A 609 25.05 22.96 -13.89
CA LYS A 609 25.06 24.20 -13.10
C LYS A 609 24.44 23.88 -11.74
N GLN A 610 25.24 23.33 -10.83
CA GLN A 610 24.84 23.13 -9.42
C GLN A 610 24.67 24.45 -8.64
N ARG A 611 25.08 25.58 -9.22
CA ARG A 611 24.57 26.87 -8.78
C ARG A 611 23.22 27.06 -9.43
N ALA A 612 22.17 27.16 -8.62
CA ALA A 612 20.87 27.67 -9.01
C ALA A 612 21.07 29.03 -9.71
N VAL A 613 21.27 29.00 -11.03
CA VAL A 613 21.19 30.17 -11.87
C VAL A 613 19.70 30.35 -12.07
N SER A 614 19.16 31.29 -11.29
CA SER A 614 17.90 31.94 -11.52
C SER A 614 17.72 32.22 -13.01
N SER A 615 16.48 32.14 -13.50
CA SER A 615 15.99 32.52 -14.83
C SER A 615 16.16 34.02 -15.15
N ALA A 616 17.37 34.55 -14.92
CA ALA A 616 17.68 35.96 -14.82
C ALA A 616 18.29 36.55 -16.11
N THR A 617 18.24 35.86 -17.25
CA THR A 617 18.77 36.45 -18.50
C THR A 617 17.71 37.07 -19.40
N VAL A 618 16.40 36.81 -19.23
CA VAL A 618 15.39 37.30 -20.21
C VAL A 618 14.23 38.12 -19.61
N ALA A 619 13.95 38.07 -18.30
CA ALA A 619 12.88 38.89 -17.71
C ALA A 619 13.23 40.39 -17.53
N ARG A 620 14.37 40.88 -18.05
CA ARG A 620 14.69 42.33 -18.06
C ARG A 620 13.99 43.12 -19.17
N ALA A 621 13.21 42.48 -20.05
CA ALA A 621 12.65 43.17 -21.21
C ALA A 621 11.17 43.59 -21.09
N LEU A 622 10.41 43.21 -20.05
CA LEU A 622 8.95 43.34 -20.08
C LEU A 622 8.25 43.91 -18.83
N SER A 623 8.96 44.35 -17.80
CA SER A 623 8.33 44.97 -16.62
C SER A 623 9.12 46.17 -16.10
N GLN A 624 9.09 47.26 -16.86
CA GLN A 624 9.09 48.60 -16.27
C GLN A 624 7.62 48.93 -16.01
N ASP A 625 7.11 48.63 -14.82
CA ASP A 625 6.10 49.45 -14.14
C ASP A 625 5.72 48.87 -12.77
N SER A 626 5.48 49.78 -11.84
CA SER A 626 5.00 49.64 -10.46
C SER A 626 6.00 49.22 -9.36
N ASN A 627 6.68 50.24 -8.81
CA ASN A 627 7.08 50.24 -7.41
C ASN A 627 5.81 50.25 -6.53
N THR A 628 5.55 49.18 -5.77
CA THR A 628 4.57 49.19 -4.68
C THR A 628 5.25 48.65 -3.42
N SER A 629 5.03 49.35 -2.33
CA SER A 629 5.67 49.23 -1.01
C SER A 629 5.74 47.80 -0.45
N VAL A 630 6.93 47.45 0.04
CA VAL A 630 7.45 46.10 0.34
C VAL A 630 6.97 45.51 1.69
N LEU A 631 6.07 46.16 2.43
CA LEU A 631 5.84 45.81 3.84
C LEU A 631 4.41 45.42 4.25
N GLU A 632 3.41 45.38 3.35
CA GLU A 632 2.00 45.29 3.81
C GLU A 632 1.09 44.24 3.13
N VAL A 633 1.57 43.24 2.38
CA VAL A 633 0.68 42.19 1.80
C VAL A 633 1.36 40.80 1.69
N VAL A 634 1.76 40.20 2.82
CA VAL A 634 2.22 38.78 2.84
C VAL A 634 1.13 37.82 3.34
N SER A 635 0.17 38.29 4.15
CA SER A 635 -0.84 37.45 4.80
C SER A 635 -2.02 37.05 3.88
N GLU A 636 -2.30 37.79 2.80
CA GLU A 636 -3.49 37.54 1.95
C GLU A 636 -3.23 36.68 0.70
N LYS A 637 -2.00 36.20 0.48
CA LYS A 637 -1.65 35.38 -0.69
C LYS A 637 -1.90 33.89 -0.42
N PRO A 638 -2.47 33.13 -1.38
CA PRO A 638 -2.68 31.69 -1.21
C PRO A 638 -1.36 30.96 -0.95
N LEU A 639 -1.39 29.89 -0.15
CA LEU A 639 -0.23 29.06 0.21
C LEU A 639 0.53 28.58 -1.03
N SER A 640 -0.18 28.24 -2.10
CA SER A 640 0.44 27.87 -3.38
C SER A 640 1.36 28.94 -3.98
N GLU A 641 1.10 30.22 -3.74
CA GLU A 641 1.96 31.33 -4.14
C GLU A 641 3.06 31.61 -3.11
N ARG A 642 2.77 31.46 -1.82
CA ARG A 642 3.77 31.59 -0.73
C ARG A 642 4.89 30.56 -0.84
N LEU A 643 4.59 29.35 -1.32
CA LEU A 643 5.57 28.27 -1.51
C LEU A 643 6.43 28.40 -2.77
N LYS A 644 6.01 29.21 -3.76
CA LYS A 644 6.78 29.42 -4.99
C LYS A 644 8.02 30.25 -4.70
N VAL A 645 9.13 29.86 -5.28
CA VAL A 645 10.37 30.65 -5.24
C VAL A 645 10.19 31.88 -6.12
N ALA A 646 10.38 33.07 -5.57
CA ALA A 646 10.23 34.30 -6.35
C ALA A 646 11.36 34.42 -7.38
N PRO A 647 11.10 35.00 -8.57
CA PRO A 647 12.15 35.19 -9.58
C PRO A 647 13.23 36.16 -9.05
N GLY A 648 14.41 35.62 -8.72
CA GLY A 648 15.55 36.36 -8.16
C GLY A 648 15.93 35.96 -6.73
N GLU A 649 15.12 35.16 -6.05
CA GLU A 649 15.40 34.63 -4.72
C GLU A 649 16.29 33.37 -4.84
N THR A 650 17.46 33.37 -4.20
CA THR A 650 18.36 32.21 -4.18
C THR A 650 18.00 31.32 -3.00
N THR A 651 17.33 30.20 -3.26
CA THR A 651 17.11 29.15 -2.25
C THR A 651 18.20 28.08 -2.39
N ASP A 652 18.99 27.87 -1.34
CA ASP A 652 19.96 26.78 -1.30
C ASP A 652 19.27 25.53 -0.73
N PRO A 653 19.05 24.47 -1.54
CA PRO A 653 18.31 23.30 -1.09
C PRO A 653 19.08 22.52 -0.02
N ILE A 654 18.39 22.15 1.06
CA ILE A 654 18.95 21.36 2.15
C ILE A 654 19.32 19.97 1.61
N PRO A 655 20.57 19.48 1.83
CA PRO A 655 20.95 18.13 1.46
C PRO A 655 20.08 17.08 2.14
N HIS A 656 19.69 16.02 1.40
CA HIS A 656 18.79 14.98 1.92
C HIS A 656 19.28 14.33 3.23
N GLN A 657 20.60 14.21 3.44
CA GLN A 657 21.17 13.65 4.68
C GLN A 657 20.87 14.53 5.89
N LEU A 658 21.00 15.84 5.73
CA LEU A 658 20.71 16.79 6.80
C LEU A 658 19.20 16.89 7.03
N LEU A 659 18.40 16.90 5.96
CA LEU A 659 16.94 16.88 6.06
C LEU A 659 16.43 15.61 6.76
N ARG A 660 17.04 14.45 6.50
CA ARG A 660 16.72 13.19 7.22
C ARG A 660 16.98 13.32 8.71
N LYS A 661 18.10 13.92 9.12
CA LYS A 661 18.41 14.15 10.54
C LYS A 661 17.42 15.14 11.16
N TYR A 662 17.06 16.20 10.45
CA TYR A 662 16.06 17.17 10.88
C TYR A 662 14.69 16.52 11.12
N VAL A 663 14.20 15.71 10.19
CA VAL A 663 12.96 14.93 10.35
C VAL A 663 13.06 13.94 11.51
N GLY A 664 14.19 13.25 11.65
CA GLY A 664 14.45 12.34 12.77
C GLY A 664 14.37 13.04 14.13
N TYR A 665 15.00 14.22 14.23
CA TYR A 665 14.98 15.06 15.44
C TYR A 665 13.57 15.53 15.78
N ALA A 666 12.85 16.10 14.81
CA ALA A 666 11.50 16.59 14.99
C ALA A 666 10.51 15.51 15.46
N ARG A 667 10.60 14.29 14.88
CA ARG A 667 9.76 13.15 15.28
C ARG A 667 10.08 12.63 16.69
N GLN A 668 11.33 12.75 17.11
CA GLN A 668 11.79 12.23 18.40
C GLN A 668 11.47 13.18 19.55
N TYR A 669 11.68 14.48 19.38
CA TYR A 669 11.63 15.46 20.48
C TYR A 669 10.38 16.34 20.50
N VAL A 670 9.63 16.46 19.39
CA VAL A 670 8.54 17.44 19.28
C VAL A 670 7.16 16.77 19.20
N HIS A 671 6.30 17.10 20.17
CA HIS A 671 4.96 16.53 20.32
C HIS A 671 3.91 17.64 20.42
N PRO A 672 3.47 18.19 19.27
CA PRO A 672 2.62 19.36 19.26
C PRO A 672 1.21 19.08 19.77
N LYS A 673 0.62 20.05 20.48
CA LYS A 673 -0.78 20.06 20.91
C LYS A 673 -1.57 21.10 20.12
N LEU A 674 -2.84 20.81 19.88
CA LEU A 674 -3.72 21.70 19.11
C LEU A 674 -4.17 22.87 20.01
N SER A 675 -4.01 24.12 19.54
CA SER A 675 -4.59 25.28 20.20
C SER A 675 -6.12 25.29 20.08
N THR A 676 -6.79 26.02 20.98
CA THR A 676 -8.26 26.16 20.97
C THR A 676 -8.76 26.88 19.71
N GLU A 677 -8.01 27.88 19.23
CA GLU A 677 -8.34 28.63 18.01
C GLU A 677 -8.22 27.76 16.75
N ALA A 678 -7.14 26.98 16.64
CA ALA A 678 -6.97 26.02 15.55
C ALA A 678 -8.10 24.96 15.55
N ALA A 679 -8.47 24.46 16.73
CA ALA A 679 -9.56 23.50 16.86
C ALA A 679 -10.90 24.04 16.35
N GLN A 680 -11.21 25.31 16.64
CA GLN A 680 -12.41 25.98 16.14
C GLN A 680 -12.39 26.12 14.61
N ALA A 681 -11.28 26.58 14.03
CA ALA A 681 -11.14 26.73 12.58
C ALA A 681 -11.34 25.38 11.83
N LEU A 682 -10.76 24.30 12.35
CA LEU A 682 -10.93 22.96 11.79
C LEU A 682 -12.36 22.44 11.95
N GLN A 683 -13.00 22.72 13.09
CA GLN A 683 -14.38 22.33 13.35
C GLN A 683 -15.35 23.03 12.39
N ASP A 684 -15.19 24.34 12.22
CA ASP A 684 -16.03 25.14 11.32
C ASP A 684 -15.92 24.66 9.88
N PHE A 685 -14.69 24.42 9.40
CA PHE A 685 -14.44 23.87 8.08
C PHE A 685 -15.05 22.46 7.90
N TYR A 686 -14.90 21.58 8.89
CA TYR A 686 -15.51 20.24 8.84
C TYR A 686 -17.04 20.28 8.79
N LEU A 687 -17.66 21.18 9.57
CA LEU A 687 -19.11 21.37 9.54
C LEU A 687 -19.58 21.95 8.20
N GLU A 688 -18.83 22.87 7.61
CA GLU A 688 -19.09 23.41 6.28
C GLU A 688 -19.04 22.30 5.22
N LEU A 689 -17.97 21.51 5.21
CA LEU A 689 -17.81 20.36 4.34
C LEU A 689 -19.00 19.41 4.44
N ARG A 690 -19.43 19.08 5.68
CA ARG A 690 -20.55 18.16 5.90
C ARG A 690 -21.88 18.74 5.43
N LYS A 691 -22.11 20.05 5.58
CA LYS A 691 -23.29 20.75 5.04
C LYS A 691 -23.33 20.69 3.50
N GLN A 692 -22.17 20.89 2.85
CA GLN A 692 -22.07 20.80 1.39
C GLN A 692 -22.33 19.37 0.89
N SER A 693 -21.78 18.36 1.57
CA SER A 693 -22.01 16.94 1.24
C SER A 693 -23.45 16.45 1.48
N GLN A 694 -24.24 17.10 2.35
CA GLN A 694 -25.67 16.74 2.51
C GLN A 694 -26.54 17.25 1.36
N ARG A 695 -26.10 18.28 0.63
CA ARG A 695 -26.86 18.88 -0.49
C ARG A 695 -26.72 18.09 -1.79
N MET A 696 -25.70 17.24 -1.93
CA MET A 696 -25.44 16.42 -3.12
C MET A 696 -25.09 14.99 -2.74
N SER A 697 -25.52 14.01 -3.53
CA SER A 697 -25.36 12.57 -3.26
C SER A 697 -23.93 12.03 -3.47
N SER A 698 -22.94 12.65 -2.80
CA SER A 698 -21.54 12.21 -2.80
C SER A 698 -21.23 11.17 -1.74
N SER A 699 -20.00 10.66 -1.77
CA SER A 699 -19.43 9.88 -0.68
C SER A 699 -19.56 10.64 0.65
N PRO A 700 -20.04 9.99 1.72
CA PRO A 700 -20.29 10.66 3.00
C PRO A 700 -18.98 11.13 3.61
N ILE A 701 -18.91 12.41 4.00
CA ILE A 701 -17.79 12.95 4.76
C ILE A 701 -17.84 12.37 6.18
N THR A 702 -16.85 11.54 6.49
CA THR A 702 -16.72 10.85 7.79
C THR A 702 -15.87 11.65 8.77
N THR A 703 -15.97 11.32 10.06
CA THR A 703 -15.09 11.85 11.11
C THR A 703 -13.60 11.64 10.85
N ARG A 704 -13.22 10.66 10.03
CA ARG A 704 -11.82 10.46 9.58
C ARG A 704 -11.21 11.68 8.91
N GLN A 705 -12.01 12.50 8.22
CA GLN A 705 -11.53 13.73 7.58
C GLN A 705 -11.16 14.79 8.62
N LEU A 706 -11.91 14.87 9.72
CA LEU A 706 -11.53 15.73 10.85
C LEU A 706 -10.26 15.23 11.53
N GLU A 707 -10.12 13.92 11.75
CA GLU A 707 -8.88 13.34 12.27
C GLU A 707 -7.69 13.59 11.33
N SER A 708 -7.90 13.52 10.01
CA SER A 708 -6.90 13.83 8.99
C SER A 708 -6.40 15.27 9.13
N LEU A 709 -7.32 16.22 9.25
CA LEU A 709 -7.01 17.65 9.44
C LEU A 709 -6.19 17.87 10.72
N ILE A 710 -6.57 17.25 11.84
CA ILE A 710 -5.85 17.37 13.10
C ILE A 710 -4.42 16.82 12.96
N ARG A 711 -4.25 15.62 12.39
CA ARG A 711 -2.92 15.01 12.19
C ARG A 711 -2.01 15.87 11.31
N LEU A 712 -2.55 16.41 10.22
CA LEU A 712 -1.80 17.27 9.30
C LEU A 712 -1.43 18.61 9.93
N THR A 713 -2.31 19.18 10.75
CA THR A 713 -2.06 20.44 11.48
C THR A 713 -0.98 20.24 12.54
N GLU A 714 -1.01 19.12 13.26
CA GLU A 714 0.07 18.72 14.17
C GLU A 714 1.39 18.49 13.44
N ALA A 715 1.36 17.84 12.26
CA ALA A 715 2.56 17.64 11.45
C ALA A 715 3.17 18.98 10.97
N ARG A 716 2.32 19.96 10.64
CA ARG A 716 2.73 21.31 10.24
C ARG A 716 3.46 22.06 11.36
N ALA A 717 2.95 21.97 12.59
CA ALA A 717 3.59 22.56 13.76
C ALA A 717 4.91 21.84 14.12
N ARG A 718 4.92 20.49 14.02
CA ARG A 718 6.14 19.69 14.23
C ARG A 718 7.26 20.05 13.27
N LEU A 719 6.92 20.36 12.01
CA LEU A 719 7.90 20.77 10.99
C LEU A 719 8.72 21.98 11.43
N GLU A 720 8.14 22.91 12.17
CA GLU A 720 8.82 24.11 12.68
C GLU A 720 9.34 23.94 14.12
N LEU A 721 9.32 22.70 14.63
CA LEU A 721 9.70 22.36 16.00
C LEU A 721 8.88 23.10 17.07
N ARG A 722 7.62 23.43 16.77
CA ARG A 722 6.69 24.08 17.72
C ARG A 722 5.94 23.04 18.55
N GLU A 723 5.74 23.35 19.84
CA GLU A 723 4.97 22.52 20.79
C GLU A 723 3.45 22.77 20.72
N GLU A 724 3.01 23.88 20.12
CA GLU A 724 1.60 24.21 19.94
C GLU A 724 1.30 24.52 18.47
N ALA A 725 0.21 23.96 17.97
CA ALA A 725 -0.27 24.19 16.61
C ALA A 725 -1.26 25.36 16.58
N THR A 726 -0.94 26.34 15.75
CA THR A 726 -1.62 27.64 15.67
C THR A 726 -2.76 27.65 14.65
N LYS A 727 -3.57 28.71 14.65
CA LYS A 727 -4.67 28.89 13.69
C LYS A 727 -4.16 28.98 12.24
N GLU A 728 -3.02 29.64 12.01
CA GLU A 728 -2.40 29.76 10.68
C GLU A 728 -2.03 28.38 10.11
N ASP A 729 -1.55 27.47 10.95
CA ASP A 729 -1.27 26.08 10.54
C ASP A 729 -2.54 25.38 10.06
N ALA A 730 -3.65 25.57 10.78
CA ALA A 730 -4.93 25.00 10.39
C ALA A 730 -5.42 25.56 9.04
N GLU A 731 -5.24 26.86 8.80
CA GLU A 731 -5.62 27.52 7.53
C GLU A 731 -4.78 27.00 6.35
N ASP A 732 -3.46 26.88 6.51
CA ASP A 732 -2.55 26.28 5.51
C ASP A 732 -2.99 24.85 5.15
N ILE A 733 -3.33 24.03 6.17
CA ILE A 733 -3.79 22.65 5.96
C ILE A 733 -5.17 22.61 5.30
N ILE A 734 -6.08 23.52 5.64
CA ILE A 734 -7.38 23.64 4.99
C ILE A 734 -7.20 23.94 3.49
N GLU A 735 -6.24 24.78 3.10
CA GLU A 735 -5.93 25.04 1.69
C GLU A 735 -5.42 23.78 0.97
N ILE A 736 -4.47 23.05 1.58
CA ILE A 736 -3.96 21.78 1.02
C ILE A 736 -5.11 20.75 0.86
N MET A 737 -5.99 20.65 1.86
CA MET A 737 -7.14 19.76 1.82
C MET A 737 -8.13 20.17 0.72
N LYS A 738 -8.44 21.46 0.59
CA LYS A 738 -9.29 21.98 -0.49
C LYS A 738 -8.71 21.64 -1.87
N HIS A 739 -7.40 21.79 -2.06
CA HIS A 739 -6.73 21.42 -3.31
C HIS A 739 -6.86 19.91 -3.62
N SER A 740 -6.70 19.06 -2.60
CA SER A 740 -6.92 17.61 -2.73
C SER A 740 -8.37 17.25 -3.10
N MET A 741 -9.34 17.94 -2.50
CA MET A 741 -10.76 17.74 -2.78
C MET A 741 -11.19 18.28 -4.15
N LEU A 742 -10.65 19.42 -4.59
CA LEU A 742 -10.95 20.03 -5.89
C LEU A 742 -10.65 19.05 -7.03
N GLY A 743 -9.49 18.40 -7.05
CA GLY A 743 -9.19 17.39 -8.08
C GLY A 743 -10.13 16.17 -8.03
N THR A 744 -10.61 15.81 -6.85
CA THR A 744 -11.42 14.61 -6.59
C THR A 744 -12.89 14.80 -6.97
N TYR A 745 -13.41 16.03 -6.81
CA TYR A 745 -14.83 16.36 -6.92
C TYR A 745 -15.17 17.45 -7.96
N SER A 746 -14.19 17.99 -8.68
CA SER A 746 -14.46 18.98 -9.75
C SER A 746 -14.86 18.32 -11.07
N ASP A 747 -15.91 18.87 -11.69
CA ASP A 747 -16.26 18.61 -13.07
C ASP A 747 -15.37 19.42 -14.05
N GLU A 748 -15.48 19.17 -15.36
CA GLU A 748 -14.70 19.83 -16.43
C GLU A 748 -14.68 21.37 -16.39
N PHE A 749 -15.59 22.00 -15.64
CA PHE A 749 -15.73 23.45 -15.50
C PHE A 749 -15.27 24.01 -14.14
N GLY A 750 -14.64 23.21 -13.27
CA GLY A 750 -14.12 23.68 -11.98
C GLY A 750 -15.18 23.89 -10.88
N ASN A 751 -16.44 23.54 -11.14
CA ASN A 751 -17.47 23.46 -10.11
C ASN A 751 -17.41 22.09 -9.41
N LEU A 752 -17.58 22.10 -8.09
CA LEU A 752 -17.66 20.89 -7.26
C LEU A 752 -19.01 20.20 -7.52
N ASP A 753 -19.03 19.13 -8.32
CA ASP A 753 -20.27 18.42 -8.68
C ASP A 753 -20.31 17.02 -8.04
N PHE A 754 -21.03 16.95 -6.92
CA PHE A 754 -21.01 15.86 -5.96
C PHE A 754 -22.06 14.76 -6.25
N GLU A 755 -22.93 14.92 -7.27
CA GLU A 755 -23.99 13.93 -7.61
C GLU A 755 -23.50 12.66 -8.32
N ARG A 756 -22.23 12.59 -8.71
CA ARG A 756 -21.72 11.55 -9.63
C ARG A 756 -21.42 10.21 -8.97
N SER A 757 -21.59 10.05 -7.65
CA SER A 757 -20.87 9.03 -6.89
C SER A 757 -21.56 7.67 -6.67
N GLN A 758 -22.76 7.39 -7.22
CA GLN A 758 -23.40 6.08 -6.94
C GLN A 758 -24.06 5.36 -8.12
N HIS A 759 -24.31 5.98 -9.28
CA HIS A 759 -24.94 5.28 -10.40
C HIS A 759 -24.11 5.37 -11.67
N GLY A 760 -23.24 4.38 -11.84
CA GLY A 760 -22.57 4.09 -13.09
C GLY A 760 -23.58 3.86 -14.21
N SER A 761 -23.78 4.86 -15.04
CA SER A 761 -24.29 4.69 -16.40
C SER A 761 -23.81 5.88 -17.23
N GLY A 762 -23.17 5.60 -18.36
CA GLY A 762 -22.73 6.62 -19.30
C GLY A 762 -23.85 7.60 -19.64
N MET A 763 -23.45 8.86 -19.91
CA MET A 763 -24.34 10.00 -20.16
C MET A 763 -25.59 9.60 -20.96
N SER A 764 -26.75 9.56 -20.30
CA SER A 764 -28.04 9.38 -20.96
C SER A 764 -28.52 10.72 -21.54
N ASN A 765 -29.33 10.70 -22.59
CA ASN A 765 -29.95 11.90 -23.18
C ASN A 765 -30.78 12.74 -22.17
N ARG A 766 -31.16 12.15 -21.03
CA ARG A 766 -31.84 12.85 -19.93
C ARG A 766 -30.88 13.71 -19.09
N SER A 767 -29.62 13.29 -18.98
CA SER A 767 -28.58 14.05 -18.27
C SER A 767 -28.08 15.25 -19.08
N THR A 768 -27.98 15.12 -20.41
CA THR A 768 -27.63 16.24 -21.29
C THR A 768 -28.72 17.32 -21.31
N ALA A 769 -30.00 16.92 -21.30
CA ALA A 769 -31.11 17.86 -21.17
C ALA A 769 -31.11 18.60 -19.83
N LYS A 770 -30.84 17.91 -18.72
CA LYS A 770 -30.69 18.55 -17.41
C LYS A 770 -29.52 19.54 -17.37
N ARG A 771 -28.38 19.18 -17.98
CA ARG A 771 -27.19 20.04 -18.10
C ARG A 771 -27.48 21.31 -18.92
N PHE A 772 -28.29 21.19 -19.97
CA PHE A 772 -28.73 22.35 -20.74
C PHE A 772 -29.64 23.27 -19.92
N ILE A 773 -30.59 22.71 -19.20
CA ILE A 773 -31.51 23.48 -18.35
C ILE A 773 -30.77 24.17 -17.19
N SER A 774 -29.80 23.50 -16.55
CA SER A 774 -29.01 24.12 -15.49
C SER A 774 -28.14 25.27 -16.02
N ALA A 775 -27.54 25.11 -17.20
CA ALA A 775 -26.80 26.18 -17.85
C ALA A 775 -27.69 27.39 -18.17
N LEU A 776 -28.91 27.16 -18.68
CA LEU A 776 -29.87 28.24 -18.92
C LEU A 776 -30.27 28.96 -17.63
N ASN A 777 -30.54 28.24 -16.55
CA ASN A 777 -30.85 28.84 -15.25
C ASN A 777 -29.67 29.69 -14.74
N SER A 778 -28.43 29.19 -14.86
CA SER A 778 -27.25 29.94 -14.43
C SER A 778 -27.04 31.24 -15.22
N ILE A 779 -27.36 31.23 -16.52
CA ILE A 779 -27.27 32.42 -17.38
C ILE A 779 -28.44 33.37 -17.08
N ALA A 780 -29.63 32.85 -16.83
CA ALA A 780 -30.81 33.62 -16.45
C ALA A 780 -30.59 34.36 -15.11
N GLU A 781 -29.97 33.69 -14.13
CA GLU A 781 -29.60 34.28 -12.84
C GLU A 781 -28.53 35.38 -12.99
N ARG A 782 -27.52 35.16 -13.85
CA ARG A 782 -26.46 36.16 -14.09
C ARG A 782 -26.92 37.38 -14.87
N THR A 783 -27.84 37.19 -15.81
CA THR A 783 -28.32 38.25 -16.72
C THR A 783 -29.66 38.84 -16.28
N TYR A 784 -30.26 38.34 -15.20
CA TYR A 784 -31.61 38.67 -14.72
C TYR A 784 -32.69 38.60 -15.82
N ASN A 785 -32.49 37.77 -16.83
CA ASN A 785 -33.37 37.68 -17.98
C ASN A 785 -33.81 36.23 -18.20
N ASN A 786 -35.12 36.00 -18.13
CA ASN A 786 -35.74 34.68 -18.27
C ASN A 786 -36.15 34.37 -19.73
N ILE A 787 -35.88 35.28 -20.66
CA ILE A 787 -36.26 35.14 -22.08
C ILE A 787 -35.01 34.95 -22.93
N PHE A 788 -34.87 33.76 -23.52
CA PHE A 788 -33.78 33.42 -24.43
C PHE A 788 -34.26 33.37 -25.88
N GLN A 789 -33.53 34.04 -26.78
CA GLN A 789 -33.77 33.89 -28.21
C GLN A 789 -33.22 32.56 -28.73
N PHE A 790 -33.80 32.03 -29.81
CA PHE A 790 -33.39 30.74 -30.39
C PHE A 790 -31.90 30.69 -30.78
N HIS A 791 -31.33 31.81 -31.23
CA HIS A 791 -29.90 31.89 -31.52
C HIS A 791 -29.04 31.73 -30.26
N GLN A 792 -29.43 32.34 -29.15
CA GLN A 792 -28.71 32.23 -27.87
C GLN A 792 -28.76 30.81 -27.33
N LEU A 793 -29.95 30.18 -27.39
CA LEU A 793 -30.11 28.76 -27.04
C LEU A 793 -29.19 27.86 -27.87
N ARG A 794 -29.05 28.14 -29.17
CA ARG A 794 -28.19 27.39 -30.08
C ARG A 794 -26.71 27.58 -29.78
N GLN A 795 -26.31 28.80 -29.41
CA GLN A 795 -24.94 29.10 -29.02
C GLN A 795 -24.57 28.37 -27.73
N ILE A 796 -25.44 28.41 -26.72
CA ILE A 796 -25.28 27.70 -25.45
C ILE A 796 -25.23 26.18 -25.68
N ALA A 797 -26.07 25.64 -26.56
CA ALA A 797 -26.05 24.23 -26.91
C ALA A 797 -24.75 23.81 -27.63
N LYS A 798 -24.17 24.72 -28.44
CA LYS A 798 -22.89 24.51 -29.12
C LYS A 798 -21.72 24.57 -28.14
N GLU A 799 -21.75 25.50 -27.18
CA GLU A 799 -20.78 25.56 -26.08
C GLU A 799 -20.82 24.28 -25.21
N LEU A 800 -22.01 23.71 -25.02
CA LEU A 800 -22.20 22.46 -24.26
C LEU A 800 -21.97 21.17 -25.08
N ASN A 801 -21.51 21.27 -26.33
CA ASN A 801 -21.27 20.13 -27.23
C ASN A 801 -22.48 19.18 -27.40
N ILE A 802 -23.70 19.71 -27.34
CA ILE A 802 -24.91 18.92 -27.52
C ILE A 802 -25.13 18.70 -29.02
N GLN A 803 -25.10 17.44 -29.46
CA GLN A 803 -25.39 17.08 -30.84
C GLN A 803 -26.87 17.29 -31.14
N TYR A 804 -27.19 18.29 -31.98
CA TYR A 804 -28.53 18.48 -32.53
C TYR A 804 -28.50 18.12 -34.03
N GLU A 805 -29.44 17.29 -34.48
CA GLU A 805 -29.58 17.00 -35.90
C GLU A 805 -30.16 18.24 -36.62
N ASN A 806 -29.46 18.74 -37.64
CA ASN A 806 -30.03 19.76 -38.53
C ASN A 806 -31.07 19.09 -39.44
N PRO A 807 -32.34 19.54 -39.44
CA PRO A 807 -33.36 18.99 -40.34
C PRO A 807 -33.15 19.44 -41.79
N TRP A 808 -32.44 20.55 -42.02
CA TRP A 808 -32.15 21.13 -43.33
C TRP A 808 -30.77 20.69 -43.81
N THR A 809 -30.67 19.45 -44.26
CA THR A 809 -29.47 18.93 -44.93
C THR A 809 -29.65 18.99 -46.44
N ILE A 810 -28.53 19.08 -47.17
CA ILE A 810 -28.54 19.13 -48.63
C ILE A 810 -29.28 17.90 -49.23
N PRO A 811 -29.08 16.67 -48.73
CA PRO A 811 -29.84 15.50 -49.18
C PRO A 811 -31.36 15.65 -49.00
N ASN A 812 -31.82 16.15 -47.84
CA ASN A 812 -33.25 16.33 -47.58
C ASN A 812 -33.89 17.33 -48.56
N MET A 813 -33.17 18.39 -48.93
CA MET A 813 -33.65 19.35 -49.92
C MET A 813 -33.76 18.72 -51.31
N LEU A 814 -32.79 17.93 -51.73
CA LEU A 814 -32.83 17.21 -53.01
C LEU A 814 -34.01 16.24 -53.06
N SER A 815 -34.24 15.44 -52.02
CA SER A 815 -35.39 14.53 -51.94
C SER A 815 -36.74 15.26 -51.95
N MET A 816 -36.84 16.44 -51.32
CA MET A 816 -38.03 17.29 -51.41
C MET A 816 -38.26 17.83 -52.82
N THR A 817 -37.19 18.24 -53.53
CA THR A 817 -37.32 18.68 -54.93
C THR A 817 -37.80 17.56 -55.85
N ARG A 818 -37.38 16.30 -55.60
CA ARG A 818 -37.85 15.13 -56.37
C ARG A 818 -39.34 14.86 -56.19
N ILE A 819 -39.86 14.99 -54.97
CA ILE A 819 -41.32 14.89 -54.71
C ILE A 819 -42.08 15.98 -55.49
N GLY A 820 -41.54 17.20 -55.55
CA GLY A 820 -42.12 18.30 -56.32
C GLY A 820 -42.05 18.12 -57.84
N LEU A 821 -41.00 17.46 -58.36
CA LEU A 821 -40.86 17.17 -59.79
C LEU A 821 -41.76 16.03 -60.28
N ALA A 822 -42.19 15.12 -59.40
CA ALA A 822 -42.98 13.96 -59.80
C ALA A 822 -44.32 14.30 -60.51
N PRO A 823 -45.16 15.23 -60.01
CA PRO A 823 -46.37 15.67 -60.71
C PRO A 823 -46.07 16.38 -62.03
N VAL A 824 -44.98 17.15 -62.11
CA VAL A 824 -44.55 17.84 -63.33
C VAL A 824 -44.19 16.83 -64.41
N LEU A 825 -43.45 15.78 -64.06
CA LEU A 825 -43.15 14.66 -64.95
C LEU A 825 -44.43 13.95 -65.40
N GLY A 826 -45.36 13.70 -64.49
CA GLY A 826 -46.64 13.09 -64.81
C GLY A 826 -47.46 13.93 -65.80
N TYR A 827 -47.45 15.25 -65.65
CA TYR A 827 -48.12 16.19 -66.55
C TYR A 827 -47.50 16.20 -67.94
N LEU A 828 -46.17 16.26 -68.05
CA LEU A 828 -45.45 16.25 -69.34
C LEU A 828 -45.68 14.94 -70.13
N ILE A 829 -45.84 13.82 -69.44
CA ILE A 829 -46.17 12.53 -70.08
C ILE A 829 -47.61 12.54 -70.63
N LEU A 830 -48.54 13.23 -69.95
CA LEU A 830 -49.93 13.35 -70.39
C LEU A 830 -50.10 14.31 -71.58
N GLU A 831 -49.25 15.33 -71.70
CA GLU A 831 -49.21 16.22 -72.88
C GLU A 831 -48.45 15.62 -74.07
N GLU A 832 -47.99 14.36 -73.99
CA GLU A 832 -47.21 13.66 -75.03
C GLU A 832 -45.83 14.30 -75.35
N ASP A 833 -45.34 15.20 -74.49
CA ASP A 833 -44.03 15.86 -74.63
C ASP A 833 -42.87 15.00 -74.09
N PHE A 834 -42.67 13.82 -74.70
CA PHE A 834 -41.74 12.80 -74.23
C PHE A 834 -40.26 13.24 -74.22
N ASN A 835 -39.86 14.18 -75.08
CA ASN A 835 -38.48 14.70 -75.11
C ASN A 835 -38.12 15.47 -73.83
N VAL A 836 -39.03 16.34 -73.37
CA VAL A 836 -38.84 17.12 -72.14
C VAL A 836 -39.01 16.21 -70.93
N ALA A 837 -39.98 15.29 -70.96
CA ALA A 837 -40.19 14.30 -69.91
C ALA A 837 -38.95 13.42 -69.68
N LEU A 838 -38.30 12.94 -70.75
CA LEU A 838 -37.07 12.14 -70.66
C LEU A 838 -35.92 12.95 -70.04
N GLY A 839 -35.77 14.23 -70.40
CA GLY A 839 -34.77 15.13 -69.83
C GLY A 839 -34.98 15.40 -68.34
N VAL A 840 -36.22 15.68 -67.93
CA VAL A 840 -36.58 15.90 -66.52
C VAL A 840 -36.44 14.60 -65.71
N PHE A 841 -36.74 13.44 -66.30
CA PHE A 841 -36.57 12.13 -65.65
C PHE A 841 -35.09 11.81 -65.42
N ALA A 842 -34.21 12.09 -66.39
CA ALA A 842 -32.77 11.95 -66.23
C ALA A 842 -32.22 12.86 -65.12
N LEU A 843 -32.73 14.10 -65.02
CA LEU A 843 -32.37 15.03 -63.95
C LEU A 843 -32.84 14.53 -62.58
N ALA A 844 -34.06 14.00 -62.49
CA ALA A 844 -34.57 13.37 -61.27
C ALA A 844 -33.74 12.14 -60.86
N GLY A 845 -33.25 11.33 -61.80
CA GLY A 845 -32.33 10.22 -61.53
C GLY A 845 -30.95 10.67 -61.05
N LEU A 846 -30.42 11.77 -61.59
CA LEU A 846 -29.13 12.31 -61.17
C LEU A 846 -29.18 12.85 -59.73
N THR A 847 -30.31 13.46 -59.34
CA THR A 847 -30.49 13.98 -57.97
C THR A 847 -30.50 12.88 -56.89
N ASP A 848 -31.02 11.68 -57.20
CA ASP A 848 -30.98 10.49 -56.33
C ASP A 848 -29.57 9.88 -56.18
N LEU A 849 -28.75 9.96 -57.22
CA LEU A 849 -27.35 9.53 -57.10
C LEU A 849 -26.54 10.51 -56.25
N LEU A 850 -26.82 11.81 -56.39
CA LEU A 850 -26.13 12.89 -55.67
C LEU A 850 -26.46 12.91 -54.18
N ASP A 851 -27.73 12.80 -53.78
CA ASP A 851 -28.09 12.78 -52.36
C ASP A 851 -27.53 11.55 -51.64
N GLY A 852 -27.59 10.38 -52.27
CA GLY A 852 -27.01 9.14 -51.76
C GLY A 852 -25.47 9.18 -51.70
N PHE A 853 -24.80 9.93 -52.57
CA PHE A 853 -23.36 10.16 -52.53
C PHE A 853 -22.96 11.13 -51.41
N ILE A 854 -23.64 12.28 -51.32
CA ILE A 854 -23.38 13.31 -50.30
C ILE A 854 -23.60 12.75 -48.89
N ALA A 855 -24.70 12.01 -48.68
CA ALA A 855 -25.00 11.40 -47.39
C ALA A 855 -23.99 10.31 -46.97
N ARG A 856 -23.31 9.65 -47.93
CA ARG A 856 -22.29 8.62 -47.61
C ARG A 856 -20.93 9.23 -47.28
N ASN A 857 -20.53 10.28 -48.00
CA ASN A 857 -19.19 10.84 -47.91
C ASN A 857 -19.04 11.90 -46.80
N TRP A 858 -20.10 12.64 -46.45
CA TRP A 858 -20.06 13.65 -45.39
C TRP A 858 -20.86 13.22 -44.16
N ALA A 859 -20.16 12.95 -43.05
CA ALA A 859 -20.77 12.54 -41.78
C ALA A 859 -21.72 13.60 -41.19
N ASN A 860 -21.43 14.90 -41.43
CA ASN A 860 -22.22 16.03 -40.90
C ASN A 860 -23.55 16.26 -41.64
N GLN A 861 -23.81 15.54 -42.73
CA GLN A 861 -25.01 15.69 -43.57
C GLN A 861 -25.97 14.49 -43.44
N LYS A 862 -25.67 13.53 -42.56
CA LYS A 862 -26.60 12.41 -42.25
C LYS A 862 -27.68 12.90 -41.30
N SER A 863 -28.95 12.82 -41.73
CA SER A 863 -30.12 13.15 -40.92
C SER A 863 -31.02 11.93 -40.73
N ALA A 864 -31.61 11.77 -39.54
CA ALA A 864 -32.61 10.72 -39.33
C ALA A 864 -33.83 10.91 -40.25
N LEU A 865 -34.21 12.16 -40.54
CA LEU A 865 -35.28 12.53 -41.46
C LEU A 865 -34.98 12.07 -42.88
N GLY A 866 -33.77 12.33 -43.39
CA GLY A 866 -33.35 11.92 -44.74
C GLY A 866 -33.42 10.42 -44.96
N SER A 867 -33.01 9.63 -43.96
CA SER A 867 -33.06 8.17 -44.03
C SER A 867 -34.47 7.58 -44.23
N ALA A 868 -35.52 8.36 -43.94
CA ALA A 868 -36.92 7.99 -44.15
C ALA A 868 -37.58 8.72 -45.33
N LEU A 869 -37.13 9.95 -45.64
CA LEU A 869 -37.65 10.79 -46.71
C LEU A 869 -37.22 10.27 -48.09
N ASP A 870 -35.96 9.87 -48.26
CA ASP A 870 -35.42 9.45 -49.57
C ASP A 870 -36.19 8.24 -50.15
N PRO A 871 -36.42 7.14 -49.40
CA PRO A 871 -37.18 6.00 -49.93
C PRO A 871 -38.66 6.31 -50.18
N LEU A 872 -39.22 7.33 -49.52
CA LEU A 872 -40.60 7.77 -49.74
C LEU A 872 -40.70 8.58 -51.02
N ALA A 873 -39.75 9.48 -51.26
CA ALA A 873 -39.65 10.27 -52.49
C ALA A 873 -39.57 9.38 -53.74
N ASP A 874 -38.74 8.32 -53.69
CA ASP A 874 -38.60 7.34 -54.78
C ASP A 874 -39.94 6.67 -55.13
N LYS A 875 -40.68 6.25 -54.10
CA LYS A 875 -41.93 5.49 -54.26
C LYS A 875 -43.06 6.36 -54.81
N VAL A 876 -43.12 7.61 -54.38
CA VAL A 876 -44.08 8.59 -54.91
C VAL A 876 -43.77 8.91 -56.38
N LEU A 877 -42.50 9.16 -56.71
CA LEU A 877 -42.06 9.43 -58.08
C LEU A 877 -42.40 8.25 -59.02
N ILE A 878 -42.01 7.03 -58.64
CA ILE A 878 -42.29 5.83 -59.43
C ILE A 878 -43.80 5.63 -59.60
N SER A 879 -44.60 5.79 -58.54
CA SER A 879 -46.06 5.60 -58.61
C SER A 879 -46.72 6.56 -59.60
N ILE A 880 -46.35 7.85 -59.58
CA ILE A 880 -46.89 8.85 -60.51
C ILE A 880 -46.49 8.53 -61.95
N LEU A 881 -45.21 8.18 -62.18
CA LEU A 881 -44.71 7.84 -63.50
C LEU A 881 -45.42 6.63 -64.12
N TYR A 882 -45.66 5.57 -63.34
CA TYR A 882 -46.39 4.39 -63.86
C TYR A 882 -47.85 4.69 -64.17
N VAL A 883 -48.54 5.50 -63.36
CA VAL A 883 -49.92 5.92 -63.64
C VAL A 883 -49.98 6.73 -64.93
N SER A 884 -49.10 7.72 -65.09
CA SER A 884 -49.04 8.56 -66.30
C SER A 884 -48.67 7.75 -67.55
N LEU A 885 -47.70 6.83 -67.46
CA LEU A 885 -47.31 5.98 -68.60
C LEU A 885 -48.38 4.95 -68.99
N THR A 886 -49.21 4.51 -68.03
CA THR A 886 -50.36 3.63 -68.32
C THR A 886 -51.46 4.40 -69.04
N TYR A 887 -51.66 5.67 -68.66
CA TYR A 887 -52.63 6.53 -69.34
C TYR A 887 -52.20 6.86 -70.77
N ALA A 888 -50.89 6.99 -71.01
CA ALA A 888 -50.31 7.15 -72.35
C ALA A 888 -50.22 5.83 -73.16
N ASP A 889 -50.91 4.76 -72.73
CA ASP A 889 -50.95 3.43 -73.37
C ASP A 889 -49.57 2.74 -73.60
N LEU A 890 -48.50 3.20 -72.94
CA LEU A 890 -47.14 2.64 -73.06
C LEU A 890 -46.87 1.44 -72.12
N ILE A 891 -47.67 1.28 -71.07
CA ILE A 891 -47.52 0.21 -70.07
C ILE A 891 -48.88 -0.46 -69.82
N PRO A 892 -48.95 -1.80 -69.75
CA PRO A 892 -50.22 -2.50 -69.53
C PRO A 892 -50.76 -2.28 -68.10
N VAL A 893 -52.07 -1.99 -68.00
CA VAL A 893 -52.80 -1.75 -66.74
C VAL A 893 -52.54 -2.81 -65.64
N PRO A 894 -52.52 -4.13 -65.94
CA PRO A 894 -52.26 -5.15 -64.91
C PRO A 894 -50.88 -5.02 -64.23
N LEU A 895 -49.86 -4.60 -64.97
CA LEU A 895 -48.50 -4.43 -64.45
C LEU A 895 -48.44 -3.26 -63.47
N THR A 896 -49.03 -2.13 -63.85
CA THR A 896 -49.11 -0.92 -63.02
C THR A 896 -49.89 -1.18 -61.74
N TYR A 897 -51.03 -1.88 -61.82
CA TYR A 897 -51.82 -2.26 -60.65
C TYR A 897 -50.99 -3.12 -59.67
N MET A 898 -50.23 -4.09 -60.18
CA MET A 898 -49.40 -4.96 -59.34
C MET A 898 -48.26 -4.20 -58.63
N ILE A 899 -47.65 -3.21 -59.29
CA ILE A 899 -46.57 -2.40 -58.70
C ILE A 899 -47.10 -1.48 -57.60
N ILE A 900 -48.19 -0.75 -57.88
CA ILE A 900 -48.78 0.21 -56.94
C ILE A 900 -49.33 -0.52 -55.71
N SER A 901 -50.08 -1.62 -55.91
CA SER A 901 -50.65 -2.39 -54.79
C SER A 901 -49.58 -2.90 -53.82
N ARG A 902 -48.44 -3.41 -54.33
CA ARG A 902 -47.29 -3.78 -53.51
C ARG A 902 -46.76 -2.60 -52.69
N ASP A 903 -46.53 -1.45 -53.33
CA ASP A 903 -45.93 -0.30 -52.66
C ASP A 903 -46.83 0.31 -51.60
N VAL A 904 -48.14 0.37 -51.85
CA VAL A 904 -49.13 0.79 -50.84
C VAL A 904 -49.11 -0.15 -49.63
N ILE A 905 -49.03 -1.47 -49.84
CA ILE A 905 -48.95 -2.46 -48.75
C ILE A 905 -47.67 -2.27 -47.93
N LEU A 906 -46.52 -2.01 -48.57
CA LEU A 906 -45.26 -1.78 -47.87
C LEU A 906 -45.28 -0.49 -47.04
N ILE A 907 -45.81 0.60 -47.60
CA ILE A 907 -45.95 1.88 -46.90
C ILE A 907 -46.89 1.74 -45.70
N ALA A 908 -48.04 1.08 -45.88
CA ALA A 908 -48.99 0.82 -44.79
C ALA A 908 -48.37 -0.05 -43.68
N ALA A 909 -47.54 -1.03 -44.02
CA ALA A 909 -46.83 -1.85 -43.04
C ALA A 909 -45.83 -1.03 -42.20
N VAL A 910 -45.13 -0.05 -42.80
CA VAL A 910 -44.22 0.84 -42.06
C VAL A 910 -44.98 1.66 -41.02
N PHE A 911 -46.10 2.27 -41.44
CA PHE A 911 -46.96 3.06 -40.57
C PHE A 911 -47.56 2.22 -39.44
N TYR A 912 -48.00 1.00 -39.74
CA TYR A 912 -48.50 0.06 -38.74
C TYR A 912 -47.45 -0.30 -37.67
N VAL A 913 -46.21 -0.59 -38.08
CA VAL A 913 -45.10 -0.89 -37.17
C VAL A 913 -44.74 0.34 -36.33
N ARG A 914 -44.70 1.53 -36.92
CA ARG A 914 -44.43 2.78 -36.21
C ARG A 914 -45.49 3.05 -35.15
N TYR A 915 -46.76 2.79 -35.45
CA TYR A 915 -47.85 2.94 -34.48
C TYR A 915 -47.70 2.01 -33.27
N ARG A 916 -47.33 0.74 -33.50
CA ARG A 916 -47.14 -0.24 -32.41
C ARG A 916 -45.91 0.02 -31.53
N THR A 917 -44.88 0.69 -32.05
CA THR A 917 -43.60 0.89 -31.37
C THR A 917 -43.52 2.17 -30.53
N LEU A 918 -44.55 3.03 -30.54
CA LEU A 918 -44.59 4.27 -29.77
C LEU A 918 -44.84 4.04 -28.27
N PRO A 919 -44.04 4.67 -27.38
CA PRO A 919 -44.27 4.63 -25.92
C PRO A 919 -45.54 5.40 -25.53
N THR A 920 -46.22 4.93 -24.49
CA THR A 920 -47.47 5.52 -23.98
C THR A 920 -47.23 6.88 -23.29
N PRO A 921 -48.11 7.90 -23.45
CA PRO A 921 -49.34 7.91 -24.24
C PRO A 921 -49.11 8.12 -25.75
N ARG A 922 -49.91 7.42 -26.57
CA ARG A 922 -49.85 7.46 -28.04
C ARG A 922 -50.68 8.63 -28.57
N THR A 923 -50.06 9.79 -28.79
CA THR A 923 -50.72 10.95 -29.40
C THR A 923 -50.36 11.08 -30.88
N LEU A 924 -51.27 11.65 -31.70
CA LEU A 924 -51.02 11.91 -33.13
C LEU A 924 -49.80 12.83 -33.33
N ALA A 925 -49.60 13.80 -32.45
CA ALA A 925 -48.44 14.69 -32.49
C ALA A 925 -47.09 13.96 -32.31
N LYS A 926 -47.04 12.91 -31.47
CA LYS A 926 -45.83 12.09 -31.32
C LYS A 926 -45.63 11.13 -32.50
N TYR A 927 -46.72 10.64 -33.10
CA TYR A 927 -46.66 9.73 -34.24
C TYR A 927 -45.97 10.37 -35.46
N PHE A 928 -46.31 11.63 -35.75
CA PHE A 928 -45.75 12.39 -36.87
C PHE A 928 -44.44 13.14 -36.55
N ASN A 929 -43.93 13.04 -35.31
CA ASN A 929 -42.71 13.74 -34.94
C ASN A 929 -41.47 13.06 -35.57
N PRO A 930 -40.70 13.76 -36.42
CA PRO A 930 -39.58 13.19 -37.18
C PRO A 930 -38.38 12.82 -36.30
N CYS A 931 -38.27 13.35 -35.09
CA CYS A 931 -37.17 13.06 -34.17
C CYS A 931 -37.27 11.67 -33.51
N TYR A 932 -38.43 11.01 -33.58
CA TYR A 932 -38.64 9.66 -33.06
C TYR A 932 -38.62 8.64 -34.20
N ALA A 933 -37.43 8.33 -34.72
CA ALA A 933 -37.26 7.23 -35.68
C ALA A 933 -37.31 5.88 -34.95
N THR A 934 -38.51 5.30 -34.78
CA THR A 934 -38.68 4.05 -34.00
C THR A 934 -38.46 2.76 -34.80
N ALA A 935 -38.52 2.82 -36.13
CA ALA A 935 -38.36 1.64 -36.99
C ALA A 935 -37.65 1.99 -38.30
N ARG A 936 -36.63 1.20 -38.66
CA ARG A 936 -35.93 1.29 -39.94
C ARG A 936 -36.16 0.00 -40.72
N LEU A 937 -36.74 0.13 -41.91
CA LEU A 937 -36.88 -0.98 -42.85
C LEU A 937 -35.60 -1.12 -43.67
N LYS A 938 -34.92 -2.26 -43.55
CA LYS A 938 -33.82 -2.60 -44.44
C LYS A 938 -34.41 -3.23 -45.70
N PRO A 939 -34.28 -2.61 -46.89
CA PRO A 939 -34.77 -3.21 -48.12
C PRO A 939 -34.02 -4.51 -48.40
N THR A 940 -34.74 -5.53 -48.83
CA THR A 940 -34.13 -6.80 -49.25
C THR A 940 -33.36 -6.60 -50.55
N PHE A 941 -32.36 -7.45 -50.81
CA PHE A 941 -31.61 -7.41 -52.06
C PHE A 941 -32.54 -7.55 -53.29
N ILE A 942 -33.52 -8.46 -53.21
CA ILE A 942 -34.55 -8.68 -54.25
C ILE A 942 -35.37 -7.41 -54.50
N SER A 943 -35.73 -6.67 -53.44
CA SER A 943 -36.44 -5.38 -53.56
C SER A 943 -35.62 -4.33 -54.29
N LYS A 944 -34.31 -4.23 -54.00
CA LYS A 944 -33.41 -3.29 -54.70
C LYS A 944 -33.27 -3.62 -56.17
N VAL A 945 -33.08 -4.90 -56.50
CA VAL A 945 -33.03 -5.37 -57.90
C VAL A 945 -34.34 -5.02 -58.60
N ASN A 946 -35.48 -5.26 -57.95
CA ASN A 946 -36.76 -4.95 -58.55
C ASN A 946 -36.98 -3.45 -58.80
N THR A 947 -36.61 -2.57 -57.87
CA THR A 947 -36.68 -1.11 -58.10
C THR A 947 -35.79 -0.67 -59.26
N ALA A 948 -34.61 -1.27 -59.42
CA ALA A 948 -33.73 -0.99 -60.55
C ALA A 948 -34.35 -1.43 -61.89
N VAL A 949 -34.93 -2.64 -61.95
CA VAL A 949 -35.64 -3.12 -63.16
C VAL A 949 -36.87 -2.26 -63.46
N GLN A 950 -37.59 -1.76 -62.44
CA GLN A 950 -38.69 -0.82 -62.60
C GLN A 950 -38.24 0.52 -63.21
N LEU A 951 -37.14 1.10 -62.73
CA LEU A 951 -36.58 2.33 -63.30
C LEU A 951 -36.10 2.13 -64.74
N ILE A 952 -35.49 0.99 -65.06
CA ILE A 952 -35.09 0.64 -66.43
C ILE A 952 -36.32 0.55 -67.33
N LEU A 953 -37.42 -0.05 -66.84
CA LEU A 953 -38.67 -0.11 -67.61
C LEU A 953 -39.24 1.29 -67.86
N VAL A 954 -39.28 2.15 -66.84
CA VAL A 954 -39.77 3.54 -66.99
C VAL A 954 -38.91 4.31 -67.99
N ALA A 955 -37.59 4.21 -67.89
CA ALA A 955 -36.66 4.84 -68.83
C ALA A 955 -36.87 4.33 -70.26
N ALA A 956 -36.95 3.01 -70.44
CA ALA A 956 -37.15 2.38 -71.75
C ALA A 956 -38.52 2.73 -72.34
N SER A 957 -39.56 2.86 -71.52
CA SER A 957 -40.92 3.22 -71.95
C SER A 957 -41.02 4.71 -72.33
N LEU A 958 -40.36 5.60 -71.59
CA LEU A 958 -40.28 7.03 -71.93
C LEU A 958 -39.47 7.30 -73.20
N ALA A 959 -38.43 6.50 -73.44
CA ALA A 959 -37.59 6.61 -74.63
C ALA A 959 -38.22 5.93 -75.86
N ALA A 960 -39.20 5.04 -75.70
CA ALA A 960 -39.79 4.29 -76.81
C ALA A 960 -40.48 5.17 -77.86
N PRO A 961 -41.27 6.22 -77.50
CA PRO A 961 -41.80 7.18 -78.46
C PRO A 961 -40.73 8.06 -79.11
N VAL A 962 -39.67 8.39 -78.37
CA VAL A 962 -38.58 9.28 -78.83
C VAL A 962 -37.72 8.61 -79.91
N PHE A 963 -37.45 7.31 -79.76
CA PHE A 963 -36.61 6.53 -80.67
C PHE A 963 -37.39 5.55 -81.55
N ASN A 964 -38.73 5.65 -81.59
CA ASN A 964 -39.63 4.83 -82.43
C ASN A 964 -39.47 3.30 -82.29
N TYR A 965 -39.45 2.78 -81.05
CA TYR A 965 -39.38 1.33 -80.79
C TYR A 965 -40.51 0.80 -79.87
N ALA A 966 -41.63 1.52 -79.77
CA ALA A 966 -42.76 1.20 -78.88
C ALA A 966 -43.24 -0.28 -78.95
N ASP A 967 -43.25 -0.89 -80.14
CA ASP A 967 -43.72 -2.27 -80.34
C ASP A 967 -42.62 -3.36 -80.28
N SER A 968 -41.43 -3.02 -79.75
CA SER A 968 -40.32 -3.97 -79.73
C SER A 968 -40.54 -5.15 -78.76
N ILE A 969 -40.12 -6.35 -79.17
CA ILE A 969 -40.15 -7.56 -78.34
C ILE A 969 -39.35 -7.40 -77.04
N TYR A 970 -38.34 -6.51 -77.06
CA TYR A 970 -37.51 -6.18 -75.90
C TYR A 970 -38.30 -5.49 -74.78
N LEU A 971 -39.25 -4.62 -75.12
CA LEU A 971 -40.10 -3.94 -74.13
C LEU A 971 -41.06 -4.93 -73.47
N GLN A 972 -41.61 -5.88 -74.24
CA GLN A 972 -42.48 -6.95 -73.72
C GLN A 972 -41.72 -7.91 -72.78
N ILE A 973 -40.49 -8.28 -73.12
CA ILE A 973 -39.62 -9.07 -72.23
C ILE A 973 -39.39 -8.30 -70.92
N LEU A 974 -39.17 -6.99 -70.99
CA LEU A 974 -38.97 -6.13 -69.82
C LEU A 974 -40.24 -6.03 -68.95
N TRP A 975 -41.44 -6.03 -69.55
CA TRP A 975 -42.71 -6.15 -68.81
C TRP A 975 -42.80 -7.49 -68.05
N CYS A 976 -42.47 -8.61 -68.69
CA CYS A 976 -42.48 -9.91 -68.03
C CYS A 976 -41.43 -10.00 -66.91
N CYS A 977 -40.23 -9.47 -67.14
CA CYS A 977 -39.17 -9.41 -66.13
C CYS A 977 -39.59 -8.56 -64.92
N THR A 978 -40.12 -7.35 -65.14
CA THR A 978 -40.62 -6.48 -64.06
C THR A 978 -41.79 -7.11 -63.30
N ALA A 979 -42.68 -7.83 -63.99
CA ALA A 979 -43.76 -8.56 -63.36
C ALA A 979 -43.23 -9.65 -62.42
N PHE A 980 -42.30 -10.48 -62.91
CA PHE A 980 -41.70 -11.54 -62.13
C PHE A 980 -40.92 -11.01 -60.91
N THR A 981 -40.09 -9.98 -61.10
CA THR A 981 -39.31 -9.38 -60.00
C THR A 981 -40.19 -8.70 -58.97
N THR A 982 -41.34 -8.15 -59.37
CA THR A 982 -42.33 -7.54 -58.46
C THR A 982 -43.05 -8.58 -57.61
N ALA A 983 -43.47 -9.70 -58.21
CA ALA A 983 -44.03 -10.83 -57.47
C ALA A 983 -43.01 -11.46 -56.51
N ALA A 984 -41.76 -11.66 -56.97
CA ALA A 984 -40.67 -12.18 -56.14
C ALA A 984 -40.34 -11.23 -54.97
N SER A 985 -40.37 -9.92 -55.20
CA SER A 985 -40.18 -8.91 -54.15
C SER A 985 -41.30 -8.96 -53.12
N ALA A 986 -42.57 -9.08 -53.54
CA ALA A 986 -43.70 -9.18 -52.63
C ALA A 986 -43.60 -10.43 -51.73
N TYR A 987 -43.28 -11.59 -52.32
CA TYR A 987 -43.04 -12.83 -51.59
C TYR A 987 -41.86 -12.72 -50.60
N SER A 988 -40.77 -12.05 -51.02
CA SER A 988 -39.59 -11.81 -50.16
C SER A 988 -39.95 -11.04 -48.89
N TYR A 989 -40.76 -9.98 -48.99
CA TYR A 989 -41.20 -9.23 -47.81
C TYR A 989 -42.18 -9.99 -46.94
N TYR A 990 -43.06 -10.80 -47.53
CA TYR A 990 -43.96 -11.68 -46.77
C TYR A 990 -43.17 -12.71 -45.94
N HIS A 991 -42.19 -13.39 -46.55
CA HIS A 991 -41.42 -14.45 -45.90
C HIS A 991 -40.36 -13.93 -44.90
N TYR A 992 -39.67 -12.83 -45.21
CA TYR A 992 -38.59 -12.28 -44.37
C TYR A 992 -39.00 -11.11 -43.46
N GLY A 993 -40.29 -10.73 -43.45
CA GLY A 993 -40.82 -9.51 -42.83
C GLY A 993 -40.44 -9.26 -41.36
N ARG A 994 -40.22 -10.31 -40.56
CA ARG A 994 -39.78 -10.15 -39.15
C ARG A 994 -38.30 -9.76 -39.00
N LYS A 995 -37.45 -10.06 -39.98
CA LYS A 995 -36.00 -9.74 -39.96
C LYS A 995 -35.68 -8.42 -40.67
N THR A 996 -36.59 -7.90 -41.50
CA THR A 996 -36.39 -6.68 -42.30
C THR A 996 -36.74 -5.39 -41.54
N VAL A 997 -37.55 -5.49 -40.47
CA VAL A 997 -37.94 -4.38 -39.61
C VAL A 997 -37.02 -4.32 -38.39
N GLN A 998 -36.10 -3.36 -38.37
CA GLN A 998 -35.25 -3.12 -37.21
C GLN A 998 -35.91 -2.05 -36.33
N VAL A 999 -36.49 -2.46 -35.19
CA VAL A 999 -36.98 -1.53 -34.17
C VAL A 999 -35.77 -0.89 -33.49
N ILE A 1000 -35.61 0.41 -33.65
CA ILE A 1000 -34.57 1.16 -32.97
C ILE A 1000 -35.07 1.34 -31.54
N LYS A 1001 -34.59 0.50 -30.61
CA LYS A 1001 -34.80 0.75 -29.18
C LYS A 1001 -34.09 2.06 -28.85
N GLY A 1002 -34.85 3.09 -28.48
CA GLY A 1002 -34.29 4.38 -28.09
C GLY A 1002 -33.22 4.20 -27.01
N LYS A 1003 -32.01 4.67 -27.29
CA LYS A 1003 -30.98 4.94 -26.28
C LYS A 1003 -31.15 6.35 -25.77
#